data_AF-A0A1I1HWM7-F1
#
_entry.id   AF-A0A1I1HWM7-F1
#
_cell.length_a   1.000
_cell.length_b   1.000
_cell.length_c   1.000
_cell.angle_alpha   90.00
_cell.angle_beta   90.00
_cell.angle_gamma   90.00
#
_symmetry.space_group_name_H-M   'P 1'
#
loop_
_entity.id
_entity.type
_entity.pdbx_description
1 polymer ?
#
loop_
_entity_poly.entity_id
_entity_poly.type
_entity_poly.pdbx_seq_one_letter_code
_entity_poly.pdbx_strand_id
1 'polypeptide(L)'
;MTVMKNIKFYTVFFVCIFTLVFWGITSGAETGNEGTDVLVIGVPSDRCPVFYLDPDTKETVGIGVDLMRAAAEEAGYSASFKVITEKTNKEALDNQEYDIIMPFGSAIKSSSGKESIVTENLIQTPFTMVTKDNKQIPAINEIHIGMLSSLAGGAETVKQLYPGITITLYDSMSECVKALRYGEVDALMHNSYVWSYVLQKPSYSDLKVQPTTMFSMDFRAGTLDTPEGKELVDRLNSGIEKLSDTRKQAIVLDYTSRRLYQFDFWDYVYEYRFILIAGTLFFVLFIIGIVHKQRAMHRKQEEKIRELKERDPLTGVLNLEGFKKRVEELLLTHPENQYLISFSNIKNFKFINESMGRETGDELLRFFVQRSTATFSDEEAMGRITGDRFAVLRKFTDLEQMSRDEKEVFEPLKNYFIDRGKEIQLQICTGVYAITSEDCKNIDVDRMLDYARMAEKKVRETLKTGYEFYNPEQWEKGKQILDISGHLQAALQADEIQVWYQPQVDYVTGIISGAEALCRWKHATRGWISPGVFIPVLEETGLIFDLDSFVWDKVCQDLHRWNQEGKRRSVSVNLSRSDIREDRNIVGIFYDLIQKYDINPDQLRIEITETAYVEKTDYLIKTTSELREYGFQVEMDDFGSGYSSLHMLKEVPVDRIKMDLHFLTGAGDMEKGRIIITQVIKLVELLGMKMIAEGVETKAQADFLKERGCREMQGYYFYKPMPVGEFEKVWDS
;
A
#
# COMPACT_ATOMS: atom_id res chain seq x y z
N MET A 1 46.10 -26.34 -15.97
CA MET A 1 46.78 -25.23 -16.67
C MET A 1 45.96 -23.99 -16.45
N THR A 2 46.29 -23.23 -15.42
CA THR A 2 47.25 -22.11 -15.54
C THR A 2 46.50 -20.91 -16.11
N VAL A 3 45.81 -20.17 -15.23
CA VAL A 3 46.38 -19.07 -14.41
C VAL A 3 46.27 -17.80 -15.26
N MET A 4 45.22 -17.01 -15.00
CA MET A 4 45.20 -15.93 -13.98
C MET A 4 45.90 -14.68 -14.55
N LYS A 5 45.34 -13.49 -14.45
CA LYS A 5 44.71 -12.87 -13.28
C LYS A 5 43.81 -11.74 -13.80
N ASN A 6 42.52 -11.77 -13.50
CA ASN A 6 41.96 -11.17 -12.29
C ASN A 6 41.98 -9.63 -12.27
N ILE A 7 40.76 -9.10 -12.19
CA ILE A 7 40.33 -8.20 -11.11
C ILE A 7 40.90 -6.78 -11.20
N LYS A 8 40.11 -5.93 -11.87
CA LYS A 8 39.58 -4.64 -11.40
C LYS A 8 39.32 -3.78 -12.62
N PHE A 9 38.07 -3.38 -12.84
CA PHE A 9 37.67 -2.02 -13.27
C PHE A 9 36.17 -1.97 -13.60
N TYR A 10 35.33 -2.44 -12.67
CA TYR A 10 33.91 -2.07 -12.60
C TYR A 10 33.54 -1.82 -11.14
N THR A 11 34.08 -0.74 -10.58
CA THR A 11 33.62 0.00 -9.38
C THR A 11 34.71 1.03 -9.16
N VAL A 12 34.52 2.30 -9.51
CA VAL A 12 33.87 3.34 -8.70
C VAL A 12 33.49 4.43 -9.72
N PHE A 13 32.22 4.56 -10.10
CA PHE A 13 31.27 5.52 -9.50
C PHE A 13 31.90 6.92 -9.34
N PHE A 14 31.46 7.85 -10.20
CA PHE A 14 31.18 9.26 -9.87
C PHE A 14 32.09 9.97 -8.84
N VAL A 15 32.63 11.12 -9.28
CA VAL A 15 33.05 12.31 -8.50
C VAL A 15 34.58 12.60 -8.47
N CYS A 16 34.89 13.87 -8.75
CA CYS A 16 36.12 14.64 -8.50
C CYS A 16 37.23 14.69 -9.57
N ILE A 17 37.19 15.78 -10.35
CA ILE A 17 38.11 16.93 -10.24
C ILE A 17 39.62 16.74 -10.53
N PHE A 18 40.13 17.73 -11.29
CA PHE A 18 41.50 18.26 -11.39
C PHE A 18 42.44 17.79 -12.52
N THR A 19 43.06 18.83 -13.07
CA THR A 19 43.93 19.05 -14.23
C THR A 19 45.26 18.32 -14.23
N LEU A 20 45.90 18.14 -15.40
CA LEU A 20 47.19 18.77 -15.76
C LEU A 20 47.70 18.39 -17.17
N VAL A 21 47.89 19.44 -17.98
CA VAL A 21 48.99 19.75 -18.92
C VAL A 21 50.07 18.67 -19.13
N PHE A 22 50.40 18.35 -20.40
CA PHE A 22 51.73 18.65 -20.98
C PHE A 22 51.80 18.44 -22.51
N TRP A 23 52.62 19.31 -23.10
CA TRP A 23 53.01 19.52 -24.50
C TRP A 23 53.51 18.31 -25.31
N GLY A 24 53.41 18.46 -26.64
CA GLY A 24 54.30 17.84 -27.63
C GLY A 24 54.37 18.68 -28.91
N ILE A 25 55.48 19.38 -29.11
CA ILE A 25 55.86 20.13 -30.33
C ILE A 25 56.59 19.18 -31.29
N THR A 26 56.29 19.24 -32.60
CA THR A 26 57.27 19.05 -33.70
C THR A 26 56.68 19.61 -35.01
N SER A 27 57.09 20.81 -35.42
CA SER A 27 58.08 21.09 -36.48
C SER A 27 57.59 20.81 -37.91
N GLY A 28 57.06 21.86 -38.57
CA GLY A 28 56.89 21.93 -40.03
C GLY A 28 58.00 22.80 -40.63
N ALA A 29 58.70 22.25 -41.62
CA ALA A 29 59.83 22.87 -42.28
C ALA A 29 59.39 23.99 -43.24
N GLU A 30 60.00 25.17 -43.10
CA GLU A 30 59.99 26.22 -44.10
C GLU A 30 60.93 25.84 -45.25
N THR A 31 60.41 25.87 -46.48
CA THR A 31 61.22 25.96 -47.69
C THR A 31 60.95 27.32 -48.30
N GLY A 32 62.01 28.13 -48.39
CA GLY A 32 61.95 29.46 -48.99
C GLY A 32 61.73 29.38 -50.49
N ASN A 33 60.95 30.33 -51.01
CA ASN A 33 61.00 30.67 -52.42
C ASN A 33 60.86 32.18 -52.62
N GLU A 34 61.44 32.63 -53.73
CA GLU A 34 61.82 33.99 -54.10
C GLU A 34 60.66 35.02 -54.10
N GLY A 35 61.04 36.30 -53.92
CA GLY A 35 60.15 37.44 -53.70
C GLY A 35 58.98 37.54 -54.68
N THR A 36 57.83 37.06 -54.24
CA THR A 36 56.51 37.28 -54.84
C THR A 36 55.82 38.36 -54.02
N ASP A 37 55.29 39.38 -54.68
CA ASP A 37 54.50 40.43 -54.00
C ASP A 37 53.35 39.76 -53.24
N VAL A 38 53.29 39.96 -51.93
CA VAL A 38 52.24 39.40 -51.08
C VAL A 38 51.05 40.35 -51.12
N LEU A 39 49.91 39.85 -51.60
CA LEU A 39 48.66 40.60 -51.68
C LEU A 39 47.76 40.24 -50.50
N VAL A 40 47.42 41.20 -49.65
CA VAL A 40 46.54 41.02 -48.49
C VAL A 40 45.10 41.30 -48.89
N ILE A 41 44.27 40.25 -48.85
CA ILE A 41 42.89 40.26 -49.31
C ILE A 41 41.95 40.14 -48.11
N GLY A 42 41.09 41.15 -47.91
CA GLY A 42 40.02 41.08 -46.91
C GLY A 42 38.82 40.28 -47.41
N VAL A 43 38.35 39.32 -46.60
CA VAL A 43 37.22 38.42 -46.88
C VAL A 43 36.28 38.25 -45.67
N PRO A 44 34.99 37.97 -45.87
CA PRO A 44 34.09 37.55 -44.77
C PRO A 44 34.40 36.13 -44.29
N SER A 45 33.89 35.73 -43.12
CA SER A 45 34.18 34.42 -42.50
C SER A 45 32.95 33.57 -42.16
N ASP A 46 31.75 34.04 -42.49
CA ASP A 46 30.46 33.47 -42.06
C ASP A 46 29.62 32.88 -43.20
N ARG A 47 30.18 32.75 -44.40
CA ARG A 47 29.46 32.37 -45.63
C ARG A 47 29.91 31.01 -46.17
N CYS A 48 29.89 29.96 -45.36
CA CYS A 48 30.30 28.61 -45.77
C CYS A 48 29.38 28.04 -46.88
N PRO A 49 29.91 27.48 -47.99
CA PRO A 49 31.30 27.15 -48.27
C PRO A 49 32.03 28.19 -49.16
N VAL A 50 31.47 29.39 -49.28
CA VAL A 50 31.97 30.45 -50.18
C VAL A 50 33.14 31.22 -49.56
N PHE A 51 32.99 31.67 -48.32
CA PHE A 51 34.07 32.20 -47.46
C PHE A 51 33.79 31.80 -46.02
N TYR A 52 34.67 31.04 -45.40
CA TYR A 52 34.50 30.64 -44.01
C TYR A 52 35.83 30.35 -43.33
N LEU A 53 35.83 30.43 -42.01
CA LEU A 53 36.96 29.99 -41.20
C LEU A 53 36.92 28.48 -41.04
N ASP A 54 37.96 27.77 -41.44
CA ASP A 54 38.08 26.34 -41.19
C ASP A 54 38.10 26.09 -39.67
N PRO A 55 37.20 25.24 -39.13
CA PRO A 55 37.12 25.00 -37.69
C PRO A 55 38.42 24.46 -37.09
N ASP A 56 39.16 23.64 -37.86
CA ASP A 56 40.35 22.91 -37.42
C ASP A 56 41.62 23.74 -37.61
N THR A 57 41.80 24.32 -38.81
CA THR A 57 43.05 25.06 -39.11
C THR A 57 43.00 26.54 -38.72
N LYS A 58 41.81 27.10 -38.50
CA LYS A 58 41.58 28.55 -38.33
C LYS A 58 42.03 29.39 -39.53
N GLU A 59 42.21 28.78 -40.70
CA GLU A 59 42.51 29.50 -41.93
C GLU A 59 41.22 29.90 -42.65
N THR A 60 41.26 31.01 -43.40
CA THR A 60 40.11 31.39 -44.22
C THR A 60 40.13 30.59 -45.52
N VAL A 61 39.07 29.83 -45.76
CA VAL A 61 38.92 28.91 -46.88
C VAL A 61 37.56 29.11 -47.55
N GLY A 62 37.42 28.59 -48.77
CA GLY A 62 36.14 28.59 -49.50
C GLY A 62 36.30 28.88 -50.97
N ILE A 63 35.18 28.77 -51.70
CA ILE A 63 35.15 28.95 -53.16
C ILE A 63 35.75 30.29 -53.58
N GLY A 64 35.38 31.38 -52.90
CA GLY A 64 35.87 32.72 -53.25
C GLY A 64 37.35 32.91 -52.94
N VAL A 65 37.83 32.29 -51.85
CA VAL A 65 39.24 32.31 -51.45
C VAL A 65 40.10 31.60 -52.50
N ASP A 66 39.72 30.38 -52.89
CA ASP A 66 40.51 29.56 -53.80
C ASP A 66 40.47 30.09 -55.24
N LEU A 67 39.34 30.65 -55.68
CA LEU A 67 39.25 31.35 -56.97
C LEU A 67 40.16 32.58 -56.99
N MET A 68 40.15 33.38 -55.93
CA MET A 68 40.99 34.58 -55.86
C MET A 68 42.47 34.23 -55.71
N ARG A 69 42.80 33.18 -54.94
CA ARG A 69 44.19 32.68 -54.83
C ARG A 69 44.70 32.24 -56.19
N ALA A 70 43.92 31.46 -56.94
CA ALA A 70 44.29 31.05 -58.28
C ALA A 70 44.45 32.26 -59.23
N ALA A 71 43.62 33.29 -59.09
CA ALA A 71 43.72 34.49 -59.93
C ALA A 71 44.95 35.34 -59.59
N ALA A 72 45.26 35.46 -58.30
CA ALA A 72 46.45 36.13 -57.81
C ALA A 72 47.73 35.41 -58.30
N GLU A 73 47.77 34.07 -58.23
CA GLU A 73 48.89 33.25 -58.75
C GLU A 73 49.14 33.50 -60.24
N GLU A 74 48.10 33.50 -61.08
CA GLU A 74 48.21 33.76 -62.52
C GLU A 74 48.62 35.21 -62.85
N ALA A 75 48.37 36.13 -61.91
CA ALA A 75 48.80 37.53 -61.93
C ALA A 75 50.22 37.72 -61.32
N GLY A 76 50.84 36.67 -60.77
CA GLY A 76 52.17 36.70 -60.16
C GLY A 76 52.21 37.25 -58.74
N TYR A 77 51.10 37.19 -58.01
CA TYR A 77 51.00 37.54 -56.59
C TYR A 77 50.93 36.29 -55.70
N SER A 78 51.39 36.41 -54.46
CA SER A 78 51.09 35.46 -53.39
C SER A 78 49.94 36.00 -52.54
N ALA A 79 48.77 35.33 -52.52
CA ALA A 79 47.58 35.84 -51.83
C ALA A 79 47.54 35.42 -50.35
N SER A 80 47.42 36.40 -49.46
CA SER A 80 47.16 36.24 -48.03
C SER A 80 45.75 36.72 -47.69
N PHE A 81 44.99 35.95 -46.92
CA PHE A 81 43.58 36.25 -46.62
C PHE A 81 43.40 36.63 -45.16
N LYS A 82 42.74 37.77 -44.93
CA LYS A 82 42.37 38.25 -43.60
C LYS A 82 40.86 38.40 -43.48
N VAL A 83 40.32 38.10 -42.30
CA VAL A 83 38.91 38.31 -42.00
C VAL A 83 38.64 39.81 -41.87
N ILE A 84 37.62 40.30 -42.59
CA ILE A 84 37.09 41.67 -42.44
C ILE A 84 36.42 41.78 -41.07
N THR A 85 36.85 42.76 -40.27
CA THR A 85 36.31 42.99 -38.92
C THR A 85 35.29 44.13 -38.86
N GLU A 86 35.25 44.93 -39.92
CA GLU A 86 34.35 46.05 -40.14
C GLU A 86 32.93 45.57 -40.44
N LYS A 87 31.94 46.44 -40.19
CA LYS A 87 30.53 46.07 -40.36
C LYS A 87 30.10 46.10 -41.82
N THR A 88 30.77 46.88 -42.66
CA THR A 88 30.43 47.02 -44.08
C THR A 88 31.67 47.04 -44.96
N ASN A 89 31.53 46.59 -46.21
CA ASN A 89 32.59 46.72 -47.21
C ASN A 89 33.00 48.19 -47.44
N LYS A 90 32.11 49.16 -47.17
CA LYS A 90 32.41 50.59 -47.30
C LYS A 90 33.43 51.04 -46.26
N GLU A 91 33.33 50.54 -45.04
CA GLU A 91 34.30 50.78 -43.95
C GLU A 91 35.62 50.03 -44.23
N ALA A 92 35.51 48.77 -44.67
CA ALA A 92 36.68 47.95 -44.97
C ALA A 92 37.54 48.50 -46.14
N LEU A 93 36.94 49.20 -47.12
CA LEU A 93 37.69 49.90 -48.18
C LEU A 93 38.62 51.00 -47.66
N ASP A 94 38.32 51.60 -46.51
CA ASP A 94 39.16 52.65 -45.93
C ASP A 94 40.23 52.08 -44.98
N ASN A 95 40.22 50.76 -44.72
CA ASN A 95 41.22 50.11 -43.88
C ASN A 95 42.48 49.75 -44.68
N GLN A 96 43.62 50.28 -44.25
CA GLN A 96 44.93 50.07 -44.87
C GLN A 96 45.54 48.67 -44.59
N GLU A 97 44.88 47.84 -43.79
CA GLU A 97 45.31 46.45 -43.56
C GLU A 97 45.04 45.53 -44.75
N TYR A 98 44.23 45.97 -45.72
CA TYR A 98 43.87 45.21 -46.91
C TYR A 98 44.30 45.99 -48.17
N ASP A 99 44.97 45.31 -49.09
CA ASP A 99 45.30 45.87 -50.40
C ASP A 99 44.06 45.87 -51.31
N ILE A 100 43.23 44.84 -51.15
CA ILE A 100 41.97 44.64 -51.87
C ILE A 100 41.00 43.85 -50.99
N ILE A 101 39.70 44.06 -51.18
CA ILE A 101 38.67 43.35 -50.41
C ILE A 101 37.63 42.70 -51.31
N MET A 102 37.00 41.62 -50.84
CA MET A 102 36.01 40.87 -51.61
C MET A 102 34.94 40.25 -50.69
N PRO A 103 33.72 39.94 -51.18
CA PRO A 103 33.24 40.12 -52.56
C PRO A 103 32.55 41.48 -52.79
N PHE A 104 32.62 41.97 -54.04
CA PHE A 104 31.86 43.10 -54.57
C PHE A 104 30.95 42.65 -55.72
N GLY A 105 29.71 43.15 -55.73
CA GLY A 105 28.83 43.04 -56.89
C GLY A 105 29.11 44.14 -57.94
N SER A 106 29.37 45.36 -57.49
CA SER A 106 29.74 46.52 -58.32
C SER A 106 30.64 47.46 -57.53
N ALA A 107 31.23 48.46 -58.20
CA ALA A 107 31.93 49.56 -57.53
C ALA A 107 30.97 50.31 -56.58
N ILE A 108 31.48 50.69 -55.40
CA ILE A 108 30.77 51.46 -54.37
C ILE A 108 31.63 52.62 -53.87
N LYS A 109 31.04 53.56 -53.12
CA LYS A 109 31.79 54.57 -52.38
C LYS A 109 32.21 54.05 -51.01
N SER A 110 33.46 54.30 -50.61
CA SER A 110 33.95 54.02 -49.26
C SER A 110 33.26 54.89 -48.21
N SER A 111 33.43 54.59 -46.93
CA SER A 111 32.85 55.37 -45.82
C SER A 111 33.38 56.81 -45.78
N SER A 112 34.62 57.02 -46.24
CA SER A 112 35.24 58.34 -46.43
C SER A 112 34.83 59.05 -47.72
N GLY A 113 33.97 58.42 -48.54
CA GLY A 113 33.40 59.01 -49.77
C GLY A 113 34.26 58.86 -51.03
N LYS A 114 35.31 58.04 -50.98
CA LYS A 114 36.18 57.76 -52.14
C LYS A 114 35.53 56.73 -53.07
N GLU A 115 35.70 56.89 -54.37
CA GLU A 115 35.27 55.89 -55.35
C GLU A 115 36.14 54.63 -55.25
N SER A 116 35.56 53.47 -55.52
CA SER A 116 36.29 52.21 -55.66
C SER A 116 36.37 51.75 -57.11
N ILE A 117 37.40 50.98 -57.41
CA ILE A 117 37.53 50.22 -58.64
C ILE A 117 37.46 48.72 -58.31
N VAL A 118 36.85 47.95 -59.20
CA VAL A 118 36.63 46.50 -59.01
C VAL A 118 37.20 45.71 -60.18
N THR A 119 37.61 44.47 -59.92
CA THR A 119 38.09 43.52 -60.93
C THR A 119 36.98 43.06 -61.87
N GLU A 120 37.37 42.40 -62.94
CA GLU A 120 36.51 41.51 -63.70
C GLU A 120 35.91 40.42 -62.82
N ASN A 121 34.81 39.84 -63.29
CA ASN A 121 34.05 38.86 -62.51
C ASN A 121 34.79 37.53 -62.38
N LEU A 122 35.02 37.06 -61.15
CA LEU A 122 35.60 35.73 -60.89
C LEU A 122 34.57 34.63 -61.15
N ILE A 123 33.35 34.82 -60.62
CA ILE A 123 32.25 33.88 -60.75
C ILE A 123 30.91 34.58 -60.53
N GLN A 124 29.92 34.23 -61.33
CA GLN A 124 28.54 34.65 -61.11
C GLN A 124 27.81 33.59 -60.29
N THR A 125 27.12 34.02 -59.23
CA THR A 125 26.45 33.08 -58.31
C THR A 125 24.97 33.37 -58.15
N PRO A 126 24.08 32.38 -58.35
CA PRO A 126 22.66 32.58 -58.23
C PRO A 126 22.22 32.63 -56.75
N PHE A 127 21.33 33.56 -56.43
CA PHE A 127 20.66 33.62 -55.13
C PHE A 127 19.28 32.97 -55.24
N THR A 128 19.02 32.04 -54.32
CA THR A 128 17.77 31.28 -54.26
C THR A 128 17.16 31.37 -52.86
N MET A 129 15.86 31.08 -52.80
CA MET A 129 15.12 31.03 -51.55
C MET A 129 15.05 29.60 -51.00
N VAL A 130 14.98 29.49 -49.68
CA VAL A 130 14.66 28.26 -48.95
C VAL A 130 13.43 28.51 -48.09
N THR A 131 12.49 27.57 -48.10
CA THR A 131 11.27 27.63 -47.28
C THR A 131 11.12 26.33 -46.49
N LYS A 132 10.23 26.33 -45.50
CA LYS A 132 9.75 25.08 -44.90
C LYS A 132 8.91 24.30 -45.91
N ASP A 133 8.98 22.97 -45.87
CA ASP A 133 8.14 22.10 -46.70
C ASP A 133 6.64 22.41 -46.45
N ASN A 134 5.85 22.58 -47.53
CA ASN A 134 4.40 22.90 -47.52
C ASN A 134 3.93 24.34 -47.15
N LYS A 135 4.73 25.41 -47.29
CA LYS A 135 4.19 26.80 -47.19
C LYS A 135 3.90 27.39 -48.58
N GLN A 136 2.69 27.92 -48.80
CA GLN A 136 2.43 28.78 -49.97
C GLN A 136 3.26 30.05 -49.82
N ILE A 137 4.03 30.39 -50.85
CA ILE A 137 4.88 31.58 -50.86
C ILE A 137 4.02 32.76 -51.31
N PRO A 138 3.99 33.87 -50.56
CA PRO A 138 3.35 35.12 -51.00
C PRO A 138 3.90 35.61 -52.33
N ALA A 139 3.22 36.56 -52.97
CA ALA A 139 3.77 37.24 -54.13
C ALA A 139 5.14 37.85 -53.78
N ILE A 140 6.07 37.88 -54.74
CA ILE A 140 7.47 38.25 -54.46
C ILE A 140 7.63 39.68 -53.91
N ASN A 141 6.66 40.54 -54.18
CA ASN A 141 6.65 41.92 -53.71
C ASN A 141 5.94 42.10 -52.35
N GLU A 142 5.54 40.99 -51.70
CA GLU A 142 4.84 40.96 -50.41
C GLU A 142 5.49 39.97 -49.41
N ILE A 143 6.51 39.23 -49.85
CA ILE A 143 7.19 38.22 -49.05
C ILE A 143 8.12 38.84 -48.00
N HIS A 144 8.17 38.22 -46.82
CA HIS A 144 9.14 38.55 -45.78
C HIS A 144 10.33 37.58 -45.81
N ILE A 145 11.52 38.09 -46.09
CA ILE A 145 12.75 37.30 -46.24
C ILE A 145 13.72 37.51 -45.08
N GLY A 146 14.26 36.41 -44.55
CA GLY A 146 15.43 36.40 -43.69
C GLY A 146 16.73 36.28 -44.49
N MET A 147 17.73 37.13 -44.21
CA MET A 147 19.08 37.06 -44.77
C MET A 147 20.12 37.20 -43.65
N LEU A 148 21.36 36.75 -43.89
CA LEU A 148 22.46 37.02 -42.95
C LEU A 148 22.83 38.51 -42.93
N SER A 149 23.17 39.04 -41.76
CA SER A 149 23.65 40.42 -41.58
C SER A 149 24.84 40.75 -42.49
N SER A 150 25.72 39.77 -42.74
CA SER A 150 26.83 39.95 -43.68
C SER A 150 26.39 40.21 -45.12
N LEU A 151 25.15 39.86 -45.50
CA LEU A 151 24.59 40.11 -46.84
C LEU A 151 23.87 41.46 -46.97
N ALA A 152 24.10 42.42 -46.08
CA ALA A 152 23.44 43.73 -46.11
C ALA A 152 23.46 44.42 -47.49
N GLY A 153 24.59 44.41 -48.21
CA GLY A 153 24.67 44.96 -49.57
C GLY A 153 23.85 44.18 -50.62
N GLY A 154 23.73 42.86 -50.45
CA GLY A 154 22.81 42.05 -51.24
C GLY A 154 21.35 42.38 -50.94
N ALA A 155 21.00 42.61 -49.67
CA ALA A 155 19.66 43.02 -49.26
C ALA A 155 19.26 44.38 -49.86
N GLU A 156 20.19 45.35 -49.97
CA GLU A 156 19.95 46.61 -50.68
C GLU A 156 19.62 46.38 -52.16
N THR A 157 20.38 45.50 -52.83
CA THR A 157 20.16 45.14 -54.24
C THR A 157 18.78 44.50 -54.43
N VAL A 158 18.39 43.58 -53.54
CA VAL A 158 17.09 42.93 -53.58
C VAL A 158 15.95 43.94 -53.41
N LYS A 159 16.10 44.92 -52.51
CA LYS A 159 15.11 46.00 -52.33
C LYS A 159 15.01 46.91 -53.56
N GLN A 160 16.09 47.15 -54.28
CA GLN A 160 16.06 47.92 -55.54
C GLN A 160 15.32 47.17 -56.65
N LEU A 161 15.55 45.85 -56.77
CA LEU A 161 14.88 45.00 -57.77
C LEU A 161 13.41 44.76 -57.42
N TYR A 162 13.07 44.66 -56.13
CA TYR A 162 11.74 44.34 -55.61
C TYR A 162 11.36 45.30 -54.46
N PRO A 163 10.85 46.51 -54.75
CA PRO A 163 10.62 47.55 -53.74
C PRO A 163 9.62 47.21 -52.61
N GLY A 164 8.72 46.25 -52.82
CA GLY A 164 7.73 45.83 -51.82
C GLY A 164 8.20 44.72 -50.87
N ILE A 165 9.39 44.16 -51.08
CA ILE A 165 9.91 43.05 -50.28
C ILE A 165 10.31 43.50 -48.86
N THR A 166 9.95 42.71 -47.84
CA THR A 166 10.40 42.95 -46.47
C THR A 166 11.61 42.07 -46.18
N ILE A 167 12.70 42.65 -45.65
CA ILE A 167 13.93 41.90 -45.34
C ILE A 167 14.33 42.13 -43.88
N THR A 168 14.53 41.04 -43.13
CA THR A 168 15.15 41.03 -41.81
C THR A 168 16.53 40.40 -41.89
N LEU A 169 17.51 41.03 -41.24
CA LEU A 169 18.87 40.53 -41.15
C LEU A 169 19.09 39.81 -39.81
N TYR A 170 19.78 38.67 -39.84
CA TYR A 170 20.12 37.87 -38.67
C TYR A 170 21.63 37.59 -38.62
N ASP A 171 22.18 37.45 -37.42
CA ASP A 171 23.62 37.34 -37.23
C ASP A 171 24.15 35.91 -37.51
N SER A 172 23.27 34.91 -37.54
CA SER A 172 23.67 33.53 -37.85
C SER A 172 22.63 32.74 -38.64
N MET A 173 23.09 31.71 -39.36
CA MET A 173 22.21 30.81 -40.10
C MET A 173 21.24 30.05 -39.19
N SER A 174 21.65 29.73 -37.96
CA SER A 174 20.79 29.07 -36.97
C SER A 174 19.60 29.96 -36.56
N GLU A 175 19.83 31.26 -36.40
CA GLU A 175 18.77 32.23 -36.12
C GLU A 175 17.83 32.42 -37.31
N CYS A 176 18.37 32.55 -38.53
CA CYS A 176 17.57 32.53 -39.76
C CYS A 176 16.61 31.32 -39.80
N VAL A 177 17.14 30.11 -39.58
CA VAL A 177 16.33 28.89 -39.61
C VAL A 177 15.29 28.86 -38.49
N LYS A 178 15.63 29.34 -37.28
CA LYS A 178 14.66 29.48 -36.19
C LYS A 178 13.54 30.45 -36.57
N ALA A 179 13.87 31.63 -37.07
CA ALA A 179 12.90 32.62 -37.52
C ALA A 179 11.95 32.07 -38.59
N LEU A 180 12.48 31.35 -39.58
CA LEU A 180 11.67 30.67 -40.60
C LEU A 180 10.72 29.62 -39.97
N ARG A 181 11.21 28.85 -38.99
CA ARG A 181 10.40 27.82 -38.32
C ARG A 181 9.32 28.39 -37.41
N TYR A 182 9.59 29.51 -36.75
CA TYR A 182 8.62 30.23 -35.93
C TYR A 182 7.67 31.09 -36.76
N GLY A 183 7.91 31.22 -38.07
CA GLY A 183 7.06 31.98 -38.99
C GLY A 183 7.28 33.49 -38.91
N GLU A 184 8.41 33.95 -38.35
CA GLU A 184 8.82 35.36 -38.33
C GLU A 184 9.21 35.85 -39.72
N VAL A 185 9.64 34.93 -40.60
CA VAL A 185 9.91 35.17 -42.02
C VAL A 185 9.28 34.05 -42.85
N ASP A 186 8.96 34.34 -44.11
CA ASP A 186 8.34 33.39 -45.04
C ASP A 186 9.36 32.54 -45.79
N ALA A 187 10.53 33.11 -46.07
CA ALA A 187 11.62 32.44 -46.76
C ALA A 187 12.97 32.93 -46.25
N LEU A 188 14.01 32.14 -46.47
CA LEU A 188 15.40 32.55 -46.30
C LEU A 188 16.03 32.71 -47.67
N MET A 189 16.85 33.74 -47.87
CA MET A 189 17.53 33.98 -49.14
C MET A 189 19.05 33.97 -48.97
N HIS A 190 19.71 33.15 -49.78
CA HIS A 190 21.16 33.06 -49.83
C HIS A 190 21.61 32.51 -51.19
N ASN A 191 22.91 32.61 -51.45
CA ASN A 191 23.60 31.96 -52.55
C ASN A 191 23.35 30.43 -52.57
N SER A 192 23.13 29.87 -53.77
CA SER A 192 22.81 28.45 -54.00
C SER A 192 23.86 27.47 -53.46
N TYR A 193 25.15 27.83 -53.48
CA TYR A 193 26.24 27.00 -52.95
C TYR A 193 26.17 26.89 -51.42
N VAL A 194 25.77 27.96 -50.73
CA VAL A 194 25.54 27.89 -49.28
C VAL A 194 24.38 26.96 -48.95
N TRP A 195 23.29 27.01 -49.73
CA TRP A 195 22.20 26.05 -49.55
C TRP A 195 22.62 24.62 -49.81
N SER A 196 23.44 24.38 -50.84
CA SER A 196 23.95 23.04 -51.14
C SER A 196 24.77 22.43 -49.98
N TYR A 197 25.39 23.27 -49.15
CA TYR A 197 26.16 22.85 -47.98
C TYR A 197 25.30 22.78 -46.70
N VAL A 198 24.61 23.87 -46.36
CA VAL A 198 23.84 24.02 -45.12
C VAL A 198 22.71 22.99 -45.02
N LEU A 199 22.04 22.68 -46.14
CA LEU A 199 20.92 21.72 -46.15
C LEU A 199 21.35 20.26 -46.00
N GLN A 200 22.65 19.97 -46.00
CA GLN A 200 23.17 18.64 -45.64
C GLN A 200 23.08 18.38 -44.12
N LYS A 201 22.90 19.42 -43.30
CA LYS A 201 22.73 19.27 -41.84
C LYS A 201 21.43 18.50 -41.55
N PRO A 202 21.46 17.35 -40.85
CA PRO A 202 20.27 16.51 -40.62
C PRO A 202 19.11 17.27 -39.97
N SER A 203 19.46 18.18 -39.05
CA SER A 203 18.49 19.01 -38.36
C SER A 203 17.73 19.98 -39.27
N TYR A 204 18.16 20.22 -40.52
CA TYR A 204 17.53 21.11 -41.50
C TYR A 204 16.79 20.38 -42.63
N SER A 205 16.56 19.07 -42.49
CA SER A 205 15.87 18.22 -43.47
C SER A 205 14.43 18.63 -43.81
N ASP A 206 13.81 19.50 -43.00
CA ASP A 206 12.47 20.07 -43.23
C ASP A 206 12.46 21.31 -44.14
N LEU A 207 13.63 21.76 -44.60
CA LEU A 207 13.79 22.93 -45.46
C LEU A 207 13.97 22.52 -46.93
N LYS A 208 13.38 23.28 -47.85
CA LYS A 208 13.44 23.03 -49.30
C LYS A 208 13.89 24.26 -50.07
N VAL A 209 14.81 24.06 -51.03
CA VAL A 209 15.22 25.09 -51.98
C VAL A 209 14.12 25.32 -53.00
N GLN A 210 13.80 26.59 -53.22
CA GLN A 210 12.89 27.01 -54.27
C GLN A 210 13.66 27.12 -55.60
N PRO A 211 13.14 26.54 -56.70
CA PRO A 211 13.88 26.43 -57.96
C PRO A 211 14.10 27.78 -58.67
N THR A 212 13.35 28.82 -58.29
CA THR A 212 13.44 30.14 -58.91
C THR A 212 14.69 30.89 -58.42
N THR A 213 15.62 31.15 -59.33
CA THR A 213 16.71 32.12 -59.11
C THR A 213 16.14 33.53 -59.10
N MET A 214 16.42 34.27 -58.03
CA MET A 214 15.89 35.62 -57.83
C MET A 214 16.70 36.69 -58.56
N PHE A 215 18.02 36.55 -58.46
CA PHE A 215 19.02 37.32 -59.20
C PHE A 215 20.36 36.58 -59.08
N SER A 216 21.35 37.00 -59.86
CA SER A 216 22.71 36.50 -59.77
C SER A 216 23.65 37.63 -59.35
N MET A 217 24.56 37.34 -58.43
CA MET A 217 25.56 38.29 -57.96
C MET A 217 26.93 37.90 -58.51
N ASP A 218 27.59 38.87 -59.12
CA ASP A 218 28.98 38.76 -59.53
C ASP A 218 29.90 38.85 -58.32
N PHE A 219 30.99 38.09 -58.37
CA PHE A 219 32.03 38.08 -57.33
C PHE A 219 33.27 38.76 -57.88
N ARG A 220 33.43 40.03 -57.52
CA ARG A 220 34.60 40.85 -57.83
C ARG A 220 35.40 41.15 -56.57
N ALA A 221 36.67 41.48 -56.73
CA ALA A 221 37.47 42.10 -55.68
C ALA A 221 37.56 43.62 -55.96
N GLY A 222 37.65 44.44 -54.92
CA GLY A 222 37.63 45.89 -55.05
C GLY A 222 38.59 46.60 -54.10
N THR A 223 39.14 47.73 -54.57
CA THR A 223 40.01 48.63 -53.81
C THR A 223 39.68 50.08 -54.15
N LEU A 224 40.31 51.05 -53.49
CA LEU A 224 40.08 52.46 -53.77
C LEU A 224 40.56 52.84 -55.19
N ASP A 225 39.85 53.75 -55.85
CA ASP A 225 40.19 54.25 -57.19
C ASP A 225 41.41 55.19 -57.17
N THR A 226 42.59 54.64 -56.90
CA THR A 226 43.89 55.31 -56.92
C THR A 226 44.76 54.76 -58.07
N PRO A 227 45.85 55.43 -58.47
CA PRO A 227 46.77 54.90 -59.48
C PRO A 227 47.27 53.49 -59.14
N GLU A 228 47.60 53.23 -57.87
CA GLU A 228 48.05 51.94 -57.37
C GLU A 228 46.91 50.91 -57.38
N GLY A 229 45.69 51.33 -57.00
CA GLY A 229 44.50 50.47 -57.05
C GLY A 229 44.13 50.05 -58.48
N LYS A 230 44.30 50.94 -59.47
CA LYS A 230 44.10 50.62 -60.89
C LYS A 230 45.11 49.60 -61.40
N GLU A 231 46.40 49.81 -61.10
CA GLU A 231 47.46 48.87 -61.49
C GLU A 231 47.21 47.48 -60.89
N LEU A 232 46.82 47.43 -59.61
CA LEU A 232 46.47 46.19 -58.93
C LEU A 232 45.28 45.48 -59.60
N VAL A 233 44.19 46.22 -59.88
CA VAL A 233 43.01 45.67 -60.54
C VAL A 233 43.32 45.18 -61.96
N ASP A 234 44.05 45.95 -62.76
CA ASP A 234 44.42 45.57 -64.13
C ASP A 234 45.29 44.30 -64.15
N ARG A 235 46.25 44.20 -63.21
CA ARG A 235 47.10 43.02 -63.08
C ARG A 235 46.30 41.79 -62.66
N LEU A 236 45.40 41.93 -61.68
CA LEU A 236 44.49 40.86 -61.27
C LEU A 236 43.54 40.45 -62.39
N ASN A 237 43.03 41.39 -63.20
CA ASN A 237 42.19 41.10 -64.36
C ASN A 237 42.93 40.20 -65.36
N SER A 238 44.23 40.44 -65.59
CA SER A 238 45.05 39.54 -66.43
C SER A 238 45.14 38.10 -65.87
N GLY A 239 45.14 37.96 -64.55
CA GLY A 239 45.10 36.64 -63.89
C GLY A 239 43.74 35.97 -63.99
N ILE A 240 42.66 36.74 -63.83
CA ILE A 240 41.27 36.27 -63.98
C ILE A 240 40.99 35.80 -65.41
N GLU A 241 41.53 36.47 -66.42
CA GLU A 241 41.39 36.10 -67.83
C GLU A 241 42.13 34.79 -68.17
N LYS A 242 43.28 34.52 -67.54
CA LYS A 242 44.06 33.28 -67.74
C LYS A 242 43.43 32.06 -67.07
N LEU A 243 42.56 32.27 -66.08
CA LEU A 243 41.87 31.19 -65.37
C LEU A 243 40.85 30.50 -66.29
N SER A 244 41.18 29.28 -66.71
CA SER A 244 40.25 28.44 -67.48
C SER A 244 38.95 28.14 -66.71
N ASP A 245 37.83 28.06 -67.44
CA ASP A 245 36.53 27.70 -66.87
C ASP A 245 36.56 26.32 -66.19
N THR A 246 37.37 25.39 -66.69
CA THR A 246 37.56 24.08 -66.06
C THR A 246 38.17 24.18 -64.66
N ARG A 247 39.17 25.07 -64.46
CA ARG A 247 39.78 25.31 -63.14
C ARG A 247 38.78 25.98 -62.20
N LYS A 248 38.01 26.96 -62.69
CA LYS A 248 36.93 27.61 -61.91
C LYS A 248 35.87 26.59 -61.46
N GLN A 249 35.41 25.74 -62.37
CA GLN A 249 34.43 24.68 -62.07
C GLN A 249 34.98 23.62 -61.11
N ALA A 250 36.25 23.23 -61.25
CA ALA A 250 36.88 22.26 -60.35
C ALA A 250 36.91 22.75 -58.90
N ILE A 251 37.21 24.04 -58.68
CA ILE A 251 37.19 24.67 -57.35
C ILE A 251 35.77 24.64 -56.77
N VAL A 252 34.76 25.04 -57.56
CA VAL A 252 33.35 25.00 -57.11
C VAL A 252 32.91 23.58 -56.76
N LEU A 253 33.28 22.59 -57.57
CA LEU A 253 32.92 21.19 -57.36
C LEU A 253 33.55 20.61 -56.08
N ASP A 254 34.76 21.05 -55.71
CA ASP A 254 35.42 20.59 -54.49
C ASP A 254 34.58 20.93 -53.25
N TYR A 255 34.05 22.15 -53.19
CA TYR A 255 33.26 22.63 -52.05
C TYR A 255 31.78 22.25 -52.09
N THR A 256 31.21 21.97 -53.26
CA THR A 256 29.78 21.65 -53.41
C THR A 256 29.50 20.15 -53.45
N SER A 257 30.48 19.33 -53.88
CA SER A 257 30.29 17.88 -54.07
C SER A 257 31.32 17.00 -53.35
N ARG A 258 32.56 17.46 -53.12
CA ARG A 258 33.62 16.63 -52.51
C ARG A 258 33.81 16.87 -51.01
N ARG A 259 33.66 18.11 -50.54
CA ARG A 259 33.66 18.48 -49.11
C ARG A 259 32.23 18.46 -48.57
N LEU A 260 31.78 17.29 -48.16
CA LEU A 260 30.47 17.10 -47.51
C LEU A 260 30.46 17.79 -46.14
N TYR A 261 29.27 18.23 -45.71
CA TYR A 261 29.04 18.79 -44.40
C TYR A 261 29.53 17.82 -43.30
N GLN A 262 30.39 18.31 -42.40
CA GLN A 262 30.90 17.52 -41.29
C GLN A 262 29.89 17.53 -40.13
N PHE A 263 29.47 16.34 -39.70
CA PHE A 263 28.52 16.21 -38.59
C PHE A 263 29.16 16.61 -37.27
N ASP A 264 28.50 17.52 -36.56
CA ASP A 264 28.85 17.85 -35.19
C ASP A 264 28.25 16.83 -34.19
N PHE A 265 28.65 16.89 -32.92
CA PHE A 265 28.12 16.00 -31.88
C PHE A 265 26.58 16.03 -31.81
N TRP A 266 25.96 17.20 -32.01
CA TRP A 266 24.52 17.36 -31.94
C TRP A 266 23.81 16.76 -33.15
N ASP A 267 24.46 16.74 -34.31
CA ASP A 267 23.95 16.05 -35.51
C ASP A 267 23.84 14.54 -35.26
N TYR A 268 24.84 13.92 -34.60
CA TYR A 268 24.74 12.52 -34.18
C TYR A 268 23.62 12.28 -33.16
N VAL A 269 23.46 13.17 -32.17
CA VAL A 269 22.36 13.05 -31.20
C VAL A 269 20.99 13.15 -31.90
N TYR A 270 20.85 14.07 -32.86
CA TYR A 270 19.62 14.24 -33.62
C TYR A 270 19.29 13.02 -34.46
N GLU A 271 20.27 12.50 -35.21
CA GLU A 271 20.13 11.34 -36.11
C GLU A 271 19.76 10.08 -35.32
N TYR A 272 20.44 9.82 -34.19
CA TYR A 272 20.27 8.60 -33.41
C TYR A 272 19.33 8.74 -32.21
N ARG A 273 18.56 9.83 -32.11
CA ARG A 273 17.70 10.14 -30.94
C ARG A 273 16.78 9.00 -30.52
N PHE A 274 16.17 8.30 -31.48
CA PHE A 274 15.25 7.21 -31.20
C PHE A 274 15.96 5.98 -30.62
N ILE A 275 17.17 5.67 -31.11
CA ILE A 275 18.00 4.57 -30.61
C ILE A 275 18.46 4.87 -29.18
N LEU A 276 18.88 6.12 -28.91
CA LEU A 276 19.30 6.55 -27.57
C LEU A 276 18.15 6.47 -26.55
N ILE A 277 16.94 6.90 -26.93
CA ILE A 277 15.74 6.80 -26.09
C ILE A 277 15.40 5.33 -25.82
N ALA A 278 15.38 4.48 -26.86
CA ALA A 278 15.08 3.07 -26.72
C ALA A 278 16.10 2.34 -25.84
N GLY A 279 17.39 2.63 -26.00
CA GLY A 279 18.46 2.06 -25.18
C GLY A 279 18.33 2.42 -23.70
N THR A 280 17.97 3.68 -23.41
CA THR A 280 17.75 4.16 -22.05
C THR A 280 16.53 3.49 -21.41
N LEU A 281 15.42 3.37 -22.16
CA LEU A 281 14.22 2.67 -21.68
C LEU A 281 14.51 1.19 -21.38
N PHE A 282 15.24 0.52 -22.28
CA PHE A 282 15.66 -0.87 -22.08
C PHE A 282 16.52 -1.02 -20.81
N PHE A 283 17.49 -0.13 -20.59
CA PHE A 283 18.34 -0.13 -19.41
C PHE A 283 17.52 0.03 -18.12
N VAL A 284 16.56 0.96 -18.09
CA VAL A 284 15.67 1.16 -16.93
C VAL A 284 14.84 -0.08 -16.64
N LEU A 285 14.22 -0.67 -17.67
CA LEU A 285 13.43 -1.90 -17.51
C LEU A 285 14.28 -3.08 -17.03
N PHE A 286 15.51 -3.20 -17.53
CA PHE A 286 16.46 -4.22 -17.10
C PHE A 286 16.81 -4.09 -15.61
N ILE A 287 17.09 -2.86 -15.14
CA ILE A 287 17.37 -2.59 -13.72
C ILE A 287 16.15 -2.93 -12.85
N ILE A 288 14.93 -2.55 -13.26
CA ILE A 288 13.70 -2.89 -12.53
C ILE A 288 13.54 -4.42 -12.42
N GLY A 289 13.79 -5.14 -13.51
CA GLY A 289 13.76 -6.60 -13.54
C GLY A 289 14.75 -7.25 -12.56
N ILE A 290 15.99 -6.72 -12.49
CA ILE A 290 16.99 -7.20 -11.52
C ILE A 290 16.53 -6.96 -10.08
N VAL A 291 16.04 -5.76 -9.75
CA VAL A 291 15.58 -5.42 -8.40
C VAL A 291 14.41 -6.30 -7.96
N HIS A 292 13.43 -6.54 -8.85
CA HIS A 292 12.32 -7.45 -8.56
C HIS A 292 12.79 -8.88 -8.31
N LYS A 293 13.69 -9.39 -9.15
CA LYS A 293 14.26 -10.74 -8.97
C LYS A 293 15.03 -10.86 -7.64
N GLN A 294 15.80 -9.84 -7.28
CA GLN A 294 16.55 -9.82 -6.02
C GLN A 294 15.62 -9.82 -4.80
N ARG A 295 14.56 -8.99 -4.81
CA ARG A 295 13.55 -8.98 -3.74
C ARG A 295 12.84 -10.33 -3.59
N ALA A 296 12.47 -10.95 -4.71
CA ALA A 296 11.83 -12.27 -4.70
C ALA A 296 12.75 -13.37 -4.13
N MET A 297 14.04 -13.33 -4.48
CA MET A 297 15.04 -14.25 -3.93
C MET A 297 15.26 -14.03 -2.43
N HIS A 298 15.31 -12.77 -1.97
CA HIS A 298 15.44 -12.45 -0.54
C HIS A 298 14.26 -12.99 0.27
N ARG A 299 13.01 -12.76 -0.18
CA ARG A 299 11.82 -13.29 0.50
C ARG A 299 11.85 -14.82 0.61
N LYS A 300 12.20 -15.51 -0.47
CA LYS A 300 12.35 -16.99 -0.45
C LYS A 300 13.45 -17.45 0.52
N GLN A 301 14.54 -16.70 0.63
CA GLN A 301 15.59 -17.01 1.60
C GLN A 301 15.13 -16.75 3.03
N GLU A 302 14.40 -15.66 3.29
CA GLU A 302 13.83 -15.35 4.60
C GLU A 302 12.80 -16.41 5.04
N GLU A 303 11.89 -16.81 4.15
CA GLU A 303 10.95 -17.91 4.41
C GLU A 303 11.70 -19.21 4.71
N LYS A 304 12.72 -19.55 3.93
CA LYS A 304 13.51 -20.77 4.15
C LYS A 304 14.34 -20.72 5.43
N ILE A 305 14.89 -19.56 5.79
CA ILE A 305 15.58 -19.34 7.07
C ILE A 305 14.59 -19.46 8.22
N ARG A 306 13.37 -18.93 8.06
CA ARG A 306 12.30 -19.05 9.05
C ARG A 306 11.85 -20.49 9.23
N GLU A 307 11.62 -21.23 8.14
CA GLU A 307 11.32 -22.66 8.17
C GLU A 307 12.41 -23.48 8.87
N LEU A 308 13.69 -23.19 8.59
CA LEU A 308 14.82 -23.85 9.24
C LEU A 308 14.97 -23.48 10.72
N LYS A 309 14.55 -22.28 11.12
CA LYS A 309 14.60 -21.82 12.51
C LYS A 309 13.43 -22.30 13.35
N GLU A 310 12.25 -22.50 12.76
CA GLU A 310 11.00 -22.78 13.49
C GLU A 310 10.58 -24.27 13.42
N ARG A 311 11.25 -25.13 12.63
CA ARG A 311 10.94 -26.57 12.51
C ARG A 311 12.01 -27.50 13.09
N ASP A 312 11.58 -28.68 13.53
CA ASP A 312 12.46 -29.78 13.93
C ASP A 312 12.95 -30.54 12.68
N PRO A 313 14.27 -30.73 12.51
CA PRO A 313 14.84 -31.31 11.28
C PRO A 313 14.56 -32.81 11.10
N LEU A 314 14.23 -33.54 12.17
CA LEU A 314 13.98 -34.98 12.10
C LEU A 314 12.54 -35.29 11.68
N THR A 315 11.60 -34.54 12.24
CA THR A 315 10.17 -34.82 12.19
C THR A 315 9.39 -33.83 11.33
N GLY A 316 9.95 -32.66 11.03
CA GLY A 316 9.34 -31.64 10.17
C GLY A 316 8.24 -30.81 10.82
N VAL A 317 7.77 -31.16 12.02
CA VAL A 317 6.86 -30.31 12.83
C VAL A 317 7.61 -29.13 13.43
N LEU A 318 6.90 -28.25 14.14
CA LEU A 318 7.52 -27.09 14.78
C LEU A 318 8.54 -27.54 15.84
N ASN A 319 9.57 -26.73 16.07
CA ASN A 319 10.37 -26.84 17.28
C ASN A 319 9.71 -26.01 18.40
N LEU A 320 10.33 -25.95 19.59
CA LEU A 320 9.75 -25.23 20.73
C LEU A 320 9.45 -23.74 20.42
N GLU A 321 10.35 -23.04 19.73
CA GLU A 321 10.16 -21.63 19.39
C GLU A 321 9.02 -21.44 18.38
N GLY A 322 9.02 -22.24 17.31
CA GLY A 322 7.96 -22.23 16.31
C GLY A 322 6.58 -22.61 16.89
N PHE A 323 6.55 -23.58 17.80
CA PHE A 323 5.33 -24.03 18.46
C PHE A 323 4.72 -22.92 19.31
N LYS A 324 5.50 -22.26 20.16
CA LYS A 324 5.02 -21.16 21.01
C LYS A 324 4.39 -20.04 20.19
N LYS A 325 5.08 -19.61 19.13
CA LYS A 325 4.61 -18.56 18.23
C LYS A 325 3.31 -18.94 17.53
N ARG A 326 3.18 -20.20 17.09
CA ARG A 326 1.95 -20.69 16.45
C ARG A 326 0.78 -20.76 17.44
N VAL A 327 1.03 -21.18 18.68
CA VAL A 327 -0.01 -21.21 19.73
C VAL A 327 -0.50 -19.80 20.03
N GLU A 328 0.42 -18.84 20.22
CA GLU A 328 0.07 -17.44 20.45
C GLU A 328 -0.77 -16.86 19.31
N GLU A 329 -0.39 -17.12 18.06
CA GLU A 329 -1.15 -16.70 16.87
C GLU A 329 -2.59 -17.29 16.87
N LEU A 330 -2.73 -18.59 17.19
CA LEU A 330 -4.03 -19.27 17.19
C LEU A 330 -4.95 -18.76 18.30
N LEU A 331 -4.43 -18.52 19.50
CA LEU A 331 -5.19 -17.99 20.63
C LEU A 331 -5.63 -16.54 20.40
N LEU A 332 -4.81 -15.73 19.71
CA LEU A 332 -5.16 -14.36 19.34
C LEU A 332 -6.18 -14.30 18.19
N THR A 333 -6.07 -15.18 17.21
CA THR A 333 -6.92 -15.17 16.01
C THR A 333 -8.29 -15.77 16.28
N HIS A 334 -8.35 -16.75 17.19
CA HIS A 334 -9.57 -17.49 17.51
C HIS A 334 -9.79 -17.59 19.03
N PRO A 335 -9.95 -16.45 19.74
CA PRO A 335 -10.12 -16.43 21.20
C PRO A 335 -11.40 -17.12 21.69
N GLU A 336 -12.39 -17.30 20.81
CA GLU A 336 -13.66 -18.00 21.07
C GLU A 336 -13.51 -19.52 21.11
N ASN A 337 -12.47 -20.07 20.50
CA ASN A 337 -12.24 -21.50 20.46
C ASN A 337 -11.76 -22.03 21.82
N GLN A 338 -12.25 -23.19 22.21
CA GLN A 338 -11.72 -23.93 23.34
C GLN A 338 -10.51 -24.76 22.90
N TYR A 339 -9.40 -24.64 23.62
CA TYR A 339 -8.16 -25.35 23.30
C TYR A 339 -7.64 -26.19 24.46
N LEU A 340 -7.02 -27.32 24.12
CA LEU A 340 -6.22 -28.12 25.03
C LEU A 340 -4.77 -28.07 24.59
N ILE A 341 -3.88 -27.79 25.53
CA ILE A 341 -2.45 -27.94 25.32
C ILE A 341 -1.95 -29.16 26.07
N SER A 342 -1.25 -30.03 25.36
CA SER A 342 -0.74 -31.28 25.91
C SER A 342 0.77 -31.39 25.79
N PHE A 343 1.37 -32.08 26.75
CA PHE A 343 2.78 -32.41 26.77
C PHE A 343 2.90 -33.93 26.85
N SER A 344 3.44 -34.55 25.80
CA SER A 344 3.52 -35.99 25.62
C SER A 344 4.96 -36.47 25.62
N ASN A 345 5.17 -37.68 26.14
CA ASN A 345 6.48 -38.31 26.28
C ASN A 345 6.39 -39.83 26.11
N ILE A 346 7.31 -40.43 25.35
CA ILE A 346 7.36 -41.88 25.14
C ILE A 346 8.17 -42.52 26.27
N LYS A 347 7.50 -43.31 27.13
CA LYS A 347 8.16 -43.95 28.26
C LYS A 347 9.24 -44.92 27.79
N ASN A 348 10.40 -44.89 28.46
CA ASN A 348 11.55 -45.73 28.15
C ASN A 348 12.10 -45.57 26.72
N PHE A 349 11.91 -44.43 26.05
CA PHE A 349 12.46 -44.19 24.71
C PHE A 349 13.98 -44.37 24.62
N LYS A 350 14.72 -44.00 25.67
CA LYS A 350 16.17 -44.24 25.76
C LYS A 350 16.51 -45.74 25.62
N PHE A 351 15.74 -46.62 26.26
CA PHE A 351 15.92 -48.07 26.15
C PHE A 351 15.64 -48.58 24.73
N ILE A 352 14.66 -47.99 24.03
CA ILE A 352 14.37 -48.31 22.62
C ILE A 352 15.59 -47.96 21.75
N ASN A 353 16.14 -46.76 21.91
CA ASN A 353 17.34 -46.34 21.17
C ASN A 353 18.56 -47.23 21.45
N GLU A 354 18.75 -47.62 22.70
CA GLU A 354 19.88 -48.47 23.12
C GLU A 354 19.72 -49.93 22.65
N SER A 355 18.50 -50.46 22.64
CA SER A 355 18.23 -51.86 22.32
C SER A 355 17.96 -52.12 20.84
N MET A 356 17.43 -51.13 20.11
CA MET A 356 16.98 -51.28 18.72
C MET A 356 17.64 -50.32 17.73
N GLY A 357 18.59 -49.50 18.21
CA GLY A 357 19.27 -48.50 17.42
C GLY A 357 18.48 -47.20 17.27
N ARG A 358 19.21 -46.12 17.03
CA ARG A 358 18.63 -44.76 16.92
C ARG A 358 17.70 -44.60 15.72
N GLU A 359 17.96 -45.29 14.61
CA GLU A 359 17.12 -45.24 13.42
C GLU A 359 15.68 -45.72 13.71
N THR A 360 15.54 -46.80 14.48
CA THR A 360 14.23 -47.29 14.96
C THR A 360 13.52 -46.25 15.83
N GLY A 361 14.26 -45.55 16.70
CA GLY A 361 13.71 -44.47 17.51
C GLY A 361 13.26 -43.28 16.66
N ASP A 362 14.05 -42.88 15.68
CA ASP A 362 13.74 -41.81 14.74
C ASP A 362 12.49 -42.13 13.89
N GLU A 363 12.34 -43.38 13.44
CA GLU A 363 11.13 -43.85 12.76
C GLU A 363 9.89 -43.77 13.66
N LEU A 364 10.02 -44.17 14.93
CA LEU A 364 8.93 -44.08 15.90
C LEU A 364 8.49 -42.63 16.12
N LEU A 365 9.43 -41.68 16.21
CA LEU A 365 9.11 -40.26 16.35
C LEU A 365 8.39 -39.71 15.11
N ARG A 366 8.83 -40.08 13.90
CA ARG A 366 8.12 -39.71 12.66
C ARG A 366 6.74 -40.34 12.59
N PHE A 367 6.57 -41.57 13.05
CA PHE A 367 5.27 -42.23 13.10
C PHE A 367 4.29 -41.54 14.05
N PHE A 368 4.75 -41.08 15.22
CA PHE A 368 3.92 -40.27 16.12
C PHE A 368 3.44 -39.00 15.41
N VAL A 369 4.37 -38.25 14.80
CA VAL A 369 4.01 -37.03 14.07
C VAL A 369 3.03 -37.31 12.94
N GLN A 370 3.25 -38.36 12.15
CA GLN A 370 2.36 -38.74 11.06
C GLN A 370 0.94 -39.05 11.55
N ARG A 371 0.81 -39.81 12.64
CA ARG A 371 -0.50 -40.17 13.21
C ARG A 371 -1.22 -38.95 13.79
N SER A 372 -0.52 -38.11 14.54
CA SER A 372 -1.10 -36.89 15.10
C SER A 372 -1.55 -35.93 14.01
N THR A 373 -0.64 -35.55 13.10
CA THR A 373 -0.93 -34.51 12.10
C THR A 373 -1.99 -34.91 11.06
N ALA A 374 -2.26 -36.21 10.89
CA ALA A 374 -3.33 -36.68 10.02
C ALA A 374 -4.74 -36.30 10.52
N THR A 375 -4.88 -35.96 11.80
CA THR A 375 -6.16 -35.58 12.43
C THR A 375 -6.26 -34.08 12.72
N PHE A 376 -5.29 -33.29 12.25
CA PHE A 376 -5.19 -31.86 12.54
C PHE A 376 -5.93 -31.02 11.50
N SER A 377 -6.55 -29.95 11.98
CA SER A 377 -6.99 -28.81 11.19
C SER A 377 -5.90 -27.71 11.15
N ASP A 378 -6.12 -26.67 10.36
CA ASP A 378 -5.21 -25.51 10.30
C ASP A 378 -5.18 -24.71 11.62
N GLU A 379 -6.16 -24.91 12.51
CA GLU A 379 -6.29 -24.25 13.81
C GLU A 379 -5.55 -24.98 14.94
N GLU A 380 -4.66 -25.91 14.61
CA GLU A 380 -3.97 -26.77 15.56
C GLU A 380 -2.46 -26.79 15.32
N ALA A 381 -1.70 -27.20 16.32
CA ALA A 381 -0.24 -27.14 16.24
C ALA A 381 0.42 -28.33 16.97
N MET A 382 1.51 -28.83 16.40
CA MET A 382 2.38 -29.82 17.04
C MET A 382 3.82 -29.33 17.00
N GLY A 383 4.51 -29.48 18.12
CA GLY A 383 5.92 -29.16 18.26
C GLY A 383 6.70 -30.32 18.87
N ARG A 384 7.88 -30.61 18.34
CA ARG A 384 8.85 -31.47 19.02
C ARG A 384 9.75 -30.60 19.89
N ILE A 385 9.65 -30.79 21.20
CA ILE A 385 10.34 -29.93 22.17
C ILE A 385 11.80 -30.36 22.30
N THR A 386 12.01 -31.60 22.75
CA THR A 386 13.34 -32.20 22.92
C THR A 386 13.21 -33.73 22.94
N GLY A 387 14.08 -34.46 22.25
CA GLY A 387 14.11 -35.93 22.31
C GLY A 387 12.79 -36.58 21.87
N ASP A 388 12.13 -37.25 22.80
CA ASP A 388 10.84 -37.94 22.70
C ASP A 388 9.65 -37.11 23.20
N ARG A 389 9.88 -35.83 23.50
CA ARG A 389 8.87 -34.93 24.07
C ARG A 389 8.21 -34.09 22.99
N PHE A 390 6.89 -34.13 22.98
CA PHE A 390 6.06 -33.37 22.05
C PHE A 390 5.08 -32.49 22.80
N ALA A 391 4.85 -31.30 22.28
CA ALA A 391 3.75 -30.44 22.67
C ALA A 391 2.70 -30.41 21.56
N VAL A 392 1.43 -30.43 21.92
CA VAL A 392 0.34 -30.34 20.96
C VAL A 392 -0.70 -29.37 21.48
N LEU A 393 -1.12 -28.42 20.63
CA LEU A 393 -2.31 -27.63 20.81
C LEU A 393 -3.43 -28.26 19.96
N ARG A 394 -4.50 -28.71 20.61
CA ARG A 394 -5.69 -29.28 19.97
C ARG A 394 -6.88 -28.38 20.20
N LYS A 395 -7.71 -28.23 19.17
CA LYS A 395 -9.02 -27.59 19.29
C LYS A 395 -9.98 -28.58 19.94
N PHE A 396 -10.71 -28.14 20.95
CA PHE A 396 -11.66 -28.96 21.69
C PHE A 396 -13.09 -28.63 21.25
N THR A 397 -13.57 -29.37 20.25
CA THR A 397 -14.87 -29.13 19.60
C THR A 397 -16.02 -29.96 20.17
N ASP A 398 -15.75 -31.16 20.67
CA ASP A 398 -16.74 -32.01 21.30
C ASP A 398 -16.10 -32.96 22.33
N LEU A 399 -16.95 -33.59 23.16
CA LEU A 399 -16.52 -34.59 24.14
C LEU A 399 -15.95 -35.87 23.49
N GLU A 400 -16.23 -36.12 22.21
CA GLU A 400 -15.73 -37.30 21.49
C GLU A 400 -14.31 -37.10 20.94
N GLN A 401 -13.81 -35.87 20.85
CA GLN A 401 -12.49 -35.55 20.31
C GLN A 401 -11.37 -36.32 21.01
N MET A 402 -11.45 -36.47 22.35
CA MET A 402 -10.48 -37.29 23.08
C MET A 402 -10.55 -38.78 22.73
N SER A 403 -11.76 -39.29 22.47
CA SER A 403 -11.96 -40.68 22.05
C SER A 403 -11.44 -40.92 20.63
N ARG A 404 -11.55 -39.91 19.75
CA ARG A 404 -10.94 -39.93 18.41
C ARG A 404 -9.41 -39.93 18.51
N ASP A 405 -8.83 -39.03 19.31
CA ASP A 405 -7.38 -38.97 19.51
C ASP A 405 -6.82 -40.29 20.10
N GLU A 406 -7.54 -40.91 21.04
CA GLU A 406 -7.18 -42.22 21.59
C GLU A 406 -7.13 -43.31 20.50
N LYS A 407 -8.14 -43.39 19.62
CA LYS A 407 -8.24 -44.41 18.56
C LYS A 407 -7.31 -44.15 17.37
N GLU A 408 -7.17 -42.90 16.94
CA GLU A 408 -6.49 -42.54 15.69
C GLU A 408 -5.00 -42.25 15.90
N VAL A 409 -4.61 -41.83 17.11
CA VAL A 409 -3.24 -41.45 17.43
C VAL A 409 -2.61 -42.41 18.44
N PHE A 410 -3.19 -42.52 19.64
CA PHE A 410 -2.52 -43.22 20.75
C PHE A 410 -2.56 -44.74 20.61
N GLU A 411 -3.66 -45.36 20.18
CA GLU A 411 -3.76 -46.80 19.98
C GLU A 411 -2.80 -47.33 18.88
N PRO A 412 -2.71 -46.71 17.69
CA PRO A 412 -1.69 -47.08 16.69
C PRO A 412 -0.25 -46.93 17.21
N LEU A 413 0.00 -45.94 18.06
CA LEU A 413 1.32 -45.78 18.70
C LEU A 413 1.60 -46.88 19.71
N LYS A 414 0.65 -47.20 20.59
CA LYS A 414 0.78 -48.30 21.56
C LYS A 414 1.13 -49.62 20.86
N ASN A 415 0.54 -49.85 19.69
CA ASN A 415 0.70 -51.09 18.92
C ASN A 415 1.82 -51.04 17.87
N TYR A 416 2.59 -49.95 17.77
CA TYR A 416 3.62 -49.75 16.72
C TYR A 416 4.56 -50.95 16.52
N PHE A 417 5.05 -51.53 17.61
CA PHE A 417 5.94 -52.70 17.57
C PHE A 417 5.19 -54.03 17.49
N ILE A 418 3.97 -54.12 18.04
CA ILE A 418 3.08 -55.29 17.96
C ILE A 418 2.72 -55.55 16.49
N ASP A 419 2.34 -54.50 15.76
CA ASP A 419 2.02 -54.57 14.33
C ASP A 419 3.21 -54.96 13.45
N ARG A 420 4.43 -54.90 14.01
CA ARG A 420 5.69 -55.32 13.39
C ARG A 420 6.23 -56.65 13.96
N GLY A 421 5.37 -57.42 14.64
CA GLY A 421 5.68 -58.77 15.12
C GLY A 421 6.52 -58.84 16.39
N LYS A 422 6.61 -57.76 17.18
CA LYS A 422 7.33 -57.73 18.47
C LYS A 422 6.34 -57.62 19.64
N GLU A 423 6.59 -58.34 20.73
CA GLU A 423 5.78 -58.28 21.96
C GLU A 423 6.15 -57.07 22.85
N ILE A 424 6.16 -55.86 22.26
CA ILE A 424 6.49 -54.63 22.97
C ILE A 424 5.37 -53.63 22.76
N GLN A 425 4.69 -53.28 23.85
CA GLN A 425 3.68 -52.23 23.83
C GLN A 425 4.30 -50.90 24.28
N LEU A 426 4.10 -49.85 23.48
CA LEU A 426 4.56 -48.52 23.83
C LEU A 426 3.65 -47.87 24.88
N GLN A 427 4.25 -47.13 25.80
CA GLN A 427 3.51 -46.30 26.75
C GLN A 427 3.82 -44.83 26.47
N ILE A 428 2.78 -44.06 26.21
CA ILE A 428 2.87 -42.60 26.09
C ILE A 428 2.29 -42.01 27.37
N CYS A 429 3.06 -41.13 28.00
CA CYS A 429 2.61 -40.34 29.14
C CYS A 429 2.25 -38.96 28.61
N THR A 430 0.99 -38.55 28.80
CA THR A 430 0.51 -37.25 28.33
C THR A 430 -0.07 -36.45 29.49
N GLY A 431 0.38 -35.21 29.64
CA GLY A 431 -0.26 -34.25 30.54
C GLY A 431 -1.05 -33.24 29.73
N VAL A 432 -2.24 -32.88 30.20
CA VAL A 432 -3.13 -31.96 29.48
C VAL A 432 -3.46 -30.77 30.38
N TYR A 433 -3.41 -29.58 29.80
CA TYR A 433 -3.93 -28.35 30.39
C TYR A 433 -5.06 -27.81 29.51
N ALA A 434 -6.21 -27.54 30.11
CA ALA A 434 -7.32 -26.89 29.44
C ALA A 434 -7.09 -25.38 29.48
N ILE A 435 -6.97 -24.75 28.31
CA ILE A 435 -6.74 -23.31 28.22
C ILE A 435 -8.03 -22.59 28.62
N THR A 436 -7.91 -21.60 29.50
CA THR A 436 -9.05 -20.85 30.01
C THR A 436 -9.27 -19.53 29.26
N SER A 437 -10.46 -18.95 29.38
CA SER A 437 -10.78 -17.62 28.83
C SER A 437 -9.82 -16.52 29.31
N GLU A 438 -9.28 -16.64 30.53
CA GLU A 438 -8.28 -15.70 31.07
C GLU A 438 -6.90 -15.89 30.42
N ASP A 439 -6.53 -17.13 30.11
CA ASP A 439 -5.30 -17.44 29.40
C ASP A 439 -5.31 -16.86 27.98
N CYS A 440 -6.48 -16.72 27.35
CA CYS A 440 -6.63 -16.04 26.05
C CYS A 440 -6.49 -14.52 26.15
N LYS A 441 -6.82 -13.91 27.30
CA LYS A 441 -6.63 -12.47 27.53
C LYS A 441 -5.16 -12.12 27.82
N ASN A 442 -4.46 -13.02 28.50
CA ASN A 442 -3.07 -12.82 28.91
C ASN A 442 -2.24 -14.06 28.56
N ILE A 443 -1.87 -14.14 27.27
CA ILE A 443 -1.26 -15.34 26.68
C ILE A 443 0.17 -15.53 27.21
N ASP A 444 0.36 -16.62 27.94
CA ASP A 444 1.68 -17.10 28.40
C ASP A 444 1.80 -18.60 28.09
N VAL A 445 2.30 -18.90 26.89
CA VAL A 445 2.43 -20.29 26.41
C VAL A 445 3.43 -21.09 27.24
N ASP A 446 4.45 -20.45 27.82
CA ASP A 446 5.42 -21.11 28.69
C ASP A 446 4.76 -21.66 29.95
N ARG A 447 3.94 -20.84 30.62
CA ARG A 447 3.16 -21.26 31.79
C ARG A 447 2.20 -22.39 31.46
N MET A 448 1.50 -22.32 30.33
CA MET A 448 0.59 -23.36 29.88
C MET A 448 1.31 -24.70 29.63
N LEU A 449 2.49 -24.66 28.99
CA LEU A 449 3.33 -25.83 28.77
C LEU A 449 3.86 -26.43 30.08
N ASP A 450 4.20 -25.59 31.05
CA ASP A 450 4.66 -26.05 32.37
C ASP A 450 3.53 -26.78 33.14
N TYR A 451 2.30 -26.29 33.09
CA TYR A 451 1.15 -27.00 33.68
C TYR A 451 0.90 -28.35 33.01
N ALA A 452 0.89 -28.40 31.68
CA ALA A 452 0.76 -29.66 30.94
C ALA A 452 1.91 -30.63 31.29
N ARG A 453 3.14 -30.13 31.42
CA ARG A 453 4.31 -30.93 31.81
C ARG A 453 4.22 -31.44 33.25
N MET A 454 3.69 -30.66 34.19
CA MET A 454 3.45 -31.12 35.57
C MET A 454 2.47 -32.30 35.60
N ALA A 455 1.40 -32.24 34.79
CA ALA A 455 0.46 -33.34 34.65
C ALA A 455 1.11 -34.58 34.00
N GLU A 456 1.93 -34.42 32.97
CA GLU A 456 2.67 -35.54 32.32
C GLU A 456 3.57 -36.24 33.34
N LYS A 457 4.27 -35.47 34.16
CA LYS A 457 5.15 -36.00 35.19
C LYS A 457 4.38 -36.88 36.19
N LYS A 458 3.17 -36.46 36.58
CA LYS A 458 2.29 -37.24 37.47
C LYS A 458 1.89 -38.58 36.85
N VAL A 459 1.55 -38.63 35.55
CA VAL A 459 1.29 -39.88 34.83
C VAL A 459 2.51 -40.80 34.86
N ARG A 460 3.68 -40.24 34.54
CA ARG A 460 4.94 -40.99 34.49
C ARG A 460 5.30 -41.63 35.83
N GLU A 461 5.04 -40.95 36.94
CA GLU A 461 5.39 -41.39 38.30
C GLU A 461 4.36 -42.38 38.90
N THR A 462 3.09 -42.30 38.51
CA THR A 462 2.00 -43.07 39.15
C THR A 462 1.74 -44.47 38.55
N LEU A 463 2.63 -44.97 37.68
CA LEU A 463 2.46 -46.22 36.90
C LEU A 463 1.18 -46.28 36.03
N LYS A 464 0.36 -45.23 36.03
CA LYS A 464 -0.80 -45.08 35.13
C LYS A 464 -0.32 -44.90 33.69
N THR A 465 -1.04 -45.49 32.75
CA THR A 465 -0.82 -45.34 31.32
C THR A 465 -1.88 -44.41 30.73
N GLY A 466 -1.50 -43.52 29.80
CA GLY A 466 -2.43 -42.63 29.11
C GLY A 466 -2.17 -41.16 29.43
N TYR A 467 -3.24 -40.44 29.81
CA TYR A 467 -3.20 -39.01 30.05
C TYR A 467 -3.75 -38.61 31.43
N GLU A 468 -3.35 -37.43 31.91
CA GLU A 468 -3.90 -36.79 33.12
C GLU A 468 -4.03 -35.28 32.88
N PHE A 469 -5.08 -34.68 33.43
CA PHE A 469 -5.25 -33.23 33.44
C PHE A 469 -4.53 -32.59 34.62
N TYR A 470 -3.94 -31.41 34.40
CA TYR A 470 -3.33 -30.63 35.47
C TYR A 470 -4.35 -30.26 36.56
N ASN A 471 -5.52 -29.76 36.15
CA ASN A 471 -6.64 -29.45 37.03
C ASN A 471 -7.93 -30.12 36.52
N PRO A 472 -8.38 -31.22 37.14
CA PRO A 472 -9.62 -31.90 36.76
C PRO A 472 -10.88 -31.03 36.85
N GLU A 473 -10.94 -30.08 37.79
CA GLU A 473 -12.09 -29.19 37.94
C GLU A 473 -12.22 -28.24 36.75
N GLN A 474 -11.10 -27.69 36.27
CA GLN A 474 -11.08 -26.85 35.05
C GLN A 474 -11.52 -27.63 33.82
N TRP A 475 -11.14 -28.91 33.72
CA TRP A 475 -11.57 -29.78 32.63
C TRP A 475 -13.08 -30.05 32.65
N GLU A 476 -13.64 -30.40 33.81
CA GLU A 476 -15.09 -30.59 33.93
C GLU A 476 -15.87 -29.30 33.65
N LYS A 477 -15.35 -28.14 34.07
CA LYS A 477 -15.92 -26.84 33.69
C LYS A 477 -15.88 -26.63 32.16
N GLY A 478 -14.75 -26.93 31.51
CA GLY A 478 -14.61 -26.81 30.05
C GLY A 478 -15.57 -27.72 29.28
N LYS A 479 -15.72 -28.98 29.71
CA LYS A 479 -16.72 -29.90 29.15
C LYS A 479 -18.14 -29.36 29.27
N GLN A 480 -18.48 -28.81 30.44
CA GLN A 480 -19.79 -28.25 30.71
C GLN A 480 -20.07 -27.04 29.82
N ILE A 481 -19.08 -26.17 29.62
CA ILE A 481 -19.17 -25.03 28.69
C ILE A 481 -19.47 -25.52 27.28
N LEU A 482 -18.70 -26.48 26.79
CA LEU A 482 -18.84 -27.00 25.44
C LEU A 482 -20.19 -27.70 25.21
N ASP A 483 -20.63 -28.50 26.17
CA ASP A 483 -21.91 -29.21 26.10
C ASP A 483 -23.09 -28.24 26.06
N ILE A 484 -23.08 -27.22 26.92
CA ILE A 484 -24.15 -26.21 26.99
C ILE A 484 -24.14 -25.31 25.74
N SER A 485 -22.98 -24.76 25.37
CA SER A 485 -22.88 -23.87 24.21
C SER A 485 -23.18 -24.58 22.89
N GLY A 486 -22.70 -25.83 22.73
CA GLY A 486 -22.94 -26.64 21.53
C GLY A 486 -24.39 -27.08 21.34
N HIS A 487 -25.14 -27.31 22.44
CA HIS A 487 -26.52 -27.78 22.36
C HIS A 487 -27.58 -26.67 22.39
N LEU A 488 -27.25 -25.42 22.76
CA LEU A 488 -28.23 -24.35 22.92
C LEU A 488 -29.15 -24.19 21.70
N GLN A 489 -28.58 -24.08 20.49
CA GLN A 489 -29.36 -23.84 19.27
C GLN A 489 -30.32 -25.00 18.96
N ALA A 490 -29.90 -26.24 19.19
CA ALA A 490 -30.77 -27.40 19.05
C ALA A 490 -31.87 -27.43 20.12
N ALA A 491 -31.53 -27.08 21.37
CA ALA A 491 -32.45 -27.05 22.50
C ALA A 491 -33.55 -26.00 22.33
N LEU A 492 -33.23 -24.82 21.77
CA LEU A 492 -34.20 -23.76 21.44
C LEU A 492 -35.23 -24.21 20.39
N GLN A 493 -34.81 -25.06 19.43
CA GLN A 493 -35.69 -25.59 18.37
C GLN A 493 -36.52 -26.80 18.81
N ALA A 494 -36.02 -27.57 19.79
CA ALA A 494 -36.62 -28.83 20.24
C ALA A 494 -37.57 -28.67 21.46
N ASP A 495 -37.98 -27.45 21.79
CA ASP A 495 -38.80 -27.11 22.98
C ASP A 495 -38.20 -27.66 24.31
N GLU A 496 -36.87 -27.84 24.38
CA GLU A 496 -36.18 -28.22 25.61
C GLU A 496 -36.05 -27.05 26.59
N ILE A 497 -35.99 -25.83 26.03
CA ILE A 497 -36.03 -24.59 26.78
C ILE A 497 -37.49 -24.18 26.99
N GLN A 498 -37.89 -24.07 28.25
CA GLN A 498 -39.24 -23.74 28.67
C GLN A 498 -39.26 -22.46 29.49
N VAL A 499 -40.25 -21.61 29.24
CA VAL A 499 -40.51 -20.42 30.06
C VAL A 499 -41.51 -20.80 31.14
N TRP A 500 -41.08 -20.67 32.40
CA TRP A 500 -41.93 -20.81 33.57
C TRP A 500 -42.21 -19.43 34.15
N TYR A 501 -43.34 -19.27 34.81
CA TYR A 501 -43.76 -17.99 35.39
C TYR A 501 -43.80 -18.10 36.91
N GLN A 502 -43.23 -17.12 37.60
CA GLN A 502 -43.37 -16.99 39.05
C GLN A 502 -44.24 -15.77 39.39
N PRO A 503 -45.42 -15.96 40.00
CA PRO A 503 -46.29 -14.84 40.38
C PRO A 503 -45.65 -13.87 41.38
N GLN A 504 -45.89 -12.57 41.15
CA GLN A 504 -45.62 -11.45 42.05
C GLN A 504 -46.92 -11.05 42.73
N VAL A 505 -46.96 -10.98 44.06
CA VAL A 505 -48.19 -10.82 44.82
C VAL A 505 -48.17 -9.53 45.64
N ASP A 506 -49.25 -8.75 45.61
CA ASP A 506 -49.47 -7.72 46.63
C ASP A 506 -49.98 -8.40 47.91
N TYR A 507 -49.14 -8.41 48.94
CA TYR A 507 -49.39 -9.14 50.19
C TYR A 507 -50.63 -8.65 50.95
N VAL A 508 -51.06 -7.41 50.74
CA VAL A 508 -52.21 -6.82 51.45
C VAL A 508 -53.53 -7.26 50.81
N THR A 509 -53.58 -7.26 49.48
CA THR A 509 -54.77 -7.60 48.70
C THR A 509 -54.86 -9.10 48.37
N GLY A 510 -53.72 -9.80 48.38
CA GLY A 510 -53.61 -11.18 47.92
C GLY A 510 -53.66 -11.33 46.39
N ILE A 511 -53.75 -10.23 45.66
CA ILE A 511 -53.88 -10.22 44.20
C ILE A 511 -52.50 -10.33 43.55
N ILE A 512 -52.42 -11.10 42.48
CA ILE A 512 -51.22 -11.20 41.65
C ILE A 512 -51.08 -9.92 40.82
N SER A 513 -49.96 -9.20 41.00
CA SER A 513 -49.67 -7.92 40.34
C SER A 513 -48.79 -8.05 39.09
N GLY A 514 -48.23 -9.23 38.85
CA GLY A 514 -47.38 -9.55 37.71
C GLY A 514 -46.77 -10.95 37.84
N ALA A 515 -45.87 -11.30 36.95
CA ALA A 515 -45.08 -12.52 37.06
C ALA A 515 -43.69 -12.32 36.47
N GLU A 516 -42.70 -13.04 36.99
CA GLU A 516 -41.38 -13.10 36.38
C GLU A 516 -41.28 -14.31 35.45
N ALA A 517 -40.74 -14.11 34.25
CA ALA A 517 -40.44 -15.17 33.30
C ALA A 517 -39.05 -15.77 33.58
N LEU A 518 -39.05 -17.07 33.90
CA LEU A 518 -37.88 -17.81 34.33
C LEU A 518 -37.62 -18.99 33.39
N CYS A 519 -36.45 -18.99 32.77
CA CYS A 519 -36.03 -20.05 31.87
C CYS A 519 -35.75 -21.37 32.62
N ARG A 520 -36.17 -22.49 32.04
CA ARG A 520 -35.89 -23.85 32.51
C ARG A 520 -35.42 -24.71 31.34
N TRP A 521 -34.31 -25.43 31.51
CA TRP A 521 -33.78 -26.32 30.48
C TRP A 521 -33.99 -27.78 30.86
N LYS A 522 -34.81 -28.48 30.08
CA LYS A 522 -34.98 -29.92 30.14
C LYS A 522 -34.20 -30.61 29.03
N HIS A 523 -32.91 -30.80 29.27
CA HIS A 523 -31.99 -31.43 28.31
C HIS A 523 -32.40 -32.87 28.01
N ALA A 524 -32.42 -33.28 26.73
CA ALA A 524 -32.86 -34.61 26.30
C ALA A 524 -32.19 -35.77 27.06
N THR A 525 -30.88 -35.67 27.32
CA THR A 525 -30.11 -36.75 27.97
C THR A 525 -29.84 -36.54 29.45
N ARG A 526 -29.78 -35.29 29.93
CA ARG A 526 -29.38 -34.94 31.31
C ARG A 526 -30.57 -34.61 32.21
N GLY A 527 -31.77 -34.47 31.65
CA GLY A 527 -32.93 -34.01 32.38
C GLY A 527 -32.82 -32.51 32.70
N TRP A 528 -33.31 -32.10 33.86
CA TRP A 528 -33.36 -30.69 34.24
C TRP A 528 -31.97 -30.14 34.58
N ILE A 529 -31.54 -29.13 33.83
CA ILE A 529 -30.31 -28.38 34.10
C ILE A 529 -30.68 -27.10 34.86
N SER A 530 -29.98 -26.86 35.98
CA SER A 530 -30.21 -25.67 36.81
C SER A 530 -29.84 -24.37 36.05
N PRO A 531 -30.65 -23.30 36.13
CA PRO A 531 -30.28 -21.98 35.62
C PRO A 531 -28.92 -21.48 36.14
N GLY A 532 -28.60 -21.72 37.41
CA GLY A 532 -27.30 -21.37 37.99
C GLY A 532 -26.11 -22.15 37.41
N VAL A 533 -26.37 -23.15 36.56
CA VAL A 533 -25.36 -23.91 35.82
C VAL A 533 -25.21 -23.38 34.39
N PHE A 534 -26.30 -23.17 33.65
CA PHE A 534 -26.22 -22.82 32.24
C PHE A 534 -26.18 -21.32 31.96
N ILE A 535 -26.83 -20.47 32.77
CA ILE A 535 -26.81 -19.02 32.55
C ILE A 535 -25.37 -18.46 32.60
N PRO A 536 -24.55 -18.78 33.62
CA PRO A 536 -23.17 -18.26 33.66
C PRO A 536 -22.32 -18.71 32.47
N VAL A 537 -22.59 -19.92 31.94
CA VAL A 537 -21.90 -20.44 30.74
C VAL A 537 -22.32 -19.66 29.50
N LEU A 538 -23.61 -19.38 29.33
CA LEU A 538 -24.12 -18.61 28.19
C LEU A 538 -23.64 -17.16 28.24
N GLU A 539 -23.51 -16.58 29.42
CA GLU A 539 -22.89 -15.25 29.60
C GLU A 539 -21.40 -15.26 29.25
N GLU A 540 -20.63 -16.25 29.74
CA GLU A 540 -19.19 -16.39 29.45
C GLU A 540 -18.93 -16.62 27.95
N THR A 541 -19.83 -17.33 27.26
CA THR A 541 -19.72 -17.65 25.82
C THR A 541 -20.40 -16.62 24.91
N GLY A 542 -21.08 -15.61 25.45
CA GLY A 542 -21.80 -14.59 24.68
C GLY A 542 -23.08 -15.08 23.99
N LEU A 543 -23.57 -16.27 24.34
CA LEU A 543 -24.78 -16.91 23.83
C LEU A 543 -26.04 -16.56 24.64
N ILE A 544 -25.92 -15.83 25.75
CA ILE A 544 -27.06 -15.43 26.59
C ILE A 544 -28.12 -14.66 25.79
N PHE A 545 -27.70 -13.83 24.83
CA PHE A 545 -28.58 -13.11 23.92
C PHE A 545 -29.58 -14.00 23.17
N ASP A 546 -29.12 -15.15 22.68
CA ASP A 546 -29.95 -16.07 21.91
C ASP A 546 -31.04 -16.67 22.80
N LEU A 547 -30.70 -16.95 24.05
CA LEU A 547 -31.64 -17.43 25.05
C LEU A 547 -32.63 -16.32 25.43
N ASP A 548 -32.14 -15.13 25.76
CA ASP A 548 -32.98 -13.99 26.18
C ASP A 548 -33.95 -13.61 25.06
N SER A 549 -33.47 -13.53 23.81
CA SER A 549 -34.31 -13.25 22.63
C SER A 549 -35.43 -14.28 22.45
N PHE A 550 -35.15 -15.56 22.68
CA PHE A 550 -36.15 -16.62 22.65
C PHE A 550 -37.19 -16.45 23.77
N VAL A 551 -36.74 -16.13 24.98
CA VAL A 551 -37.63 -15.88 26.13
C VAL A 551 -38.52 -14.67 25.87
N TRP A 552 -37.98 -13.55 25.37
CA TRP A 552 -38.74 -12.35 25.05
C TRP A 552 -39.85 -12.64 24.02
N ASP A 553 -39.52 -13.35 22.93
CA ASP A 553 -40.50 -13.70 21.90
C ASP A 553 -41.59 -14.63 22.45
N LYS A 554 -41.24 -15.65 23.26
CA LYS A 554 -42.23 -16.55 23.90
C LYS A 554 -43.14 -15.82 24.89
N VAL A 555 -42.59 -14.94 25.71
CA VAL A 555 -43.37 -14.13 26.66
C VAL A 555 -44.31 -13.19 25.92
N CYS A 556 -43.85 -12.57 24.82
CA CYS A 556 -44.71 -11.74 23.98
C CYS A 556 -45.85 -12.54 23.34
N GLN A 557 -45.59 -13.77 22.87
CA GLN A 557 -46.64 -14.67 22.38
C GLN A 557 -47.69 -14.98 23.46
N ASP A 558 -47.25 -15.26 24.69
CA ASP A 558 -48.16 -15.53 25.81
C ASP A 558 -48.97 -14.28 26.20
N LEU A 559 -48.33 -13.10 26.31
CA LEU A 559 -49.00 -11.82 26.56
C LEU A 559 -50.06 -11.50 25.48
N HIS A 560 -49.73 -11.70 24.21
CA HIS A 560 -50.66 -11.51 23.11
C HIS A 560 -51.87 -12.45 23.24
N ARG A 561 -51.63 -13.75 23.47
CA ARG A 561 -52.70 -14.74 23.68
C ARG A 561 -53.63 -14.28 24.80
N TRP A 562 -53.08 -13.86 25.93
CA TRP A 562 -53.88 -13.41 27.07
C TRP A 562 -54.66 -12.14 26.78
N ASN A 563 -54.09 -11.19 26.02
CA ASN A 563 -54.80 -10.00 25.57
C ASN A 563 -56.01 -10.34 24.68
N GLN A 564 -55.86 -11.32 23.77
CA GLN A 564 -56.97 -11.79 22.93
C GLN A 564 -58.09 -12.48 23.75
N GLU A 565 -57.74 -13.07 24.89
CA GLU A 565 -58.70 -13.62 25.87
C GLU A 565 -59.34 -12.54 26.76
N GLY A 566 -58.95 -11.27 26.63
CA GLY A 566 -59.37 -10.18 27.50
C GLY A 566 -58.73 -10.21 28.90
N LYS A 567 -57.68 -11.02 29.08
CA LYS A 567 -56.96 -11.19 30.35
C LYS A 567 -55.65 -10.42 30.30
N ARG A 568 -55.68 -9.16 30.69
CA ARG A 568 -54.49 -8.32 30.74
C ARG A 568 -53.57 -8.77 31.89
N ARG A 569 -52.33 -9.14 31.56
CA ARG A 569 -51.28 -9.53 32.52
C ARG A 569 -50.00 -8.74 32.25
N SER A 570 -49.14 -8.62 33.27
CA SER A 570 -47.79 -8.06 33.16
C SER A 570 -46.77 -9.13 33.49
N VAL A 571 -45.72 -9.22 32.69
CA VAL A 571 -44.62 -10.16 32.86
C VAL A 571 -43.30 -9.40 32.82
N SER A 572 -42.42 -9.71 33.78
CA SER A 572 -41.04 -9.26 33.80
C SER A 572 -40.14 -10.25 33.06
N VAL A 573 -39.26 -9.74 32.19
CA VAL A 573 -38.25 -10.52 31.45
C VAL A 573 -36.85 -10.00 31.75
N ASN A 574 -35.91 -10.93 31.84
CA ASN A 574 -34.51 -10.61 32.07
C ASN A 574 -33.85 -10.03 30.80
N LEU A 575 -32.99 -9.04 30.99
CA LEU A 575 -32.09 -8.50 29.98
C LEU A 575 -30.68 -8.49 30.59
N SER A 576 -29.83 -9.44 30.16
CA SER A 576 -28.45 -9.47 30.61
C SER A 576 -27.73 -8.17 30.23
N ARG A 577 -26.98 -7.61 31.17
CA ARG A 577 -26.17 -6.40 30.90
C ARG A 577 -25.14 -6.65 29.78
N SER A 578 -24.70 -7.88 29.58
CA SER A 578 -23.79 -8.27 28.50
C SER A 578 -24.38 -8.06 27.09
N ASP A 579 -25.71 -7.98 26.97
CA ASP A 579 -26.41 -7.73 25.71
C ASP A 579 -26.56 -6.24 25.38
N ILE A 580 -26.41 -5.37 26.39
CA ILE A 580 -26.51 -3.91 26.26
C ILE A 580 -25.16 -3.38 25.73
N ARG A 581 -24.98 -3.48 24.41
CA ARG A 581 -23.77 -3.07 23.69
C ARG A 581 -24.07 -2.15 22.51
N GLU A 582 -23.10 -1.30 22.16
CA GLU A 582 -23.21 -0.30 21.10
C GLU A 582 -23.49 -0.90 19.70
N ASP A 583 -23.03 -2.14 19.46
CA ASP A 583 -23.26 -2.88 18.22
C ASP A 583 -24.64 -3.56 18.15
N ARG A 584 -25.48 -3.42 19.18
CA ARG A 584 -26.80 -4.06 19.26
C ARG A 584 -27.90 -3.06 19.59
N ASN A 585 -28.93 -3.01 18.73
CA ASN A 585 -30.10 -2.17 18.92
C ASN A 585 -31.17 -2.87 19.78
N ILE A 586 -30.92 -2.98 21.09
CA ILE A 586 -31.84 -3.63 22.04
C ILE A 586 -33.21 -2.96 22.05
N VAL A 587 -33.24 -1.63 22.07
CA VAL A 587 -34.50 -0.86 22.09
C VAL A 587 -35.35 -1.15 20.86
N GLY A 588 -34.73 -1.22 19.67
CA GLY A 588 -35.41 -1.59 18.44
C GLY A 588 -36.00 -3.01 18.48
N ILE A 589 -35.29 -3.97 19.07
CA ILE A 589 -35.78 -5.36 19.21
C ILE A 589 -37.04 -5.40 20.08
N PHE A 590 -37.03 -4.75 21.25
CA PHE A 590 -38.20 -4.69 22.11
C PHE A 590 -39.38 -3.95 21.44
N TYR A 591 -39.10 -2.86 20.73
CA TYR A 591 -40.10 -2.14 19.94
C TYR A 591 -40.74 -3.05 18.88
N ASP A 592 -39.93 -3.78 18.12
CA ASP A 592 -40.41 -4.70 17.09
C ASP A 592 -41.25 -5.83 17.68
N LEU A 593 -40.88 -6.35 18.86
CA LEU A 593 -41.64 -7.38 19.58
C LEU A 593 -43.05 -6.89 19.97
N ILE A 594 -43.15 -5.71 20.60
CA ILE A 594 -44.46 -5.19 21.00
C ILE A 594 -45.33 -4.82 19.79
N GLN A 595 -44.74 -4.39 18.68
CA GLN A 595 -45.47 -4.13 17.44
C GLN A 595 -45.94 -5.43 16.79
N LYS A 596 -45.08 -6.43 16.70
CA LYS A 596 -45.37 -7.76 16.12
C LYS A 596 -46.54 -8.44 16.83
N TYR A 597 -46.62 -8.31 18.15
CA TYR A 597 -47.59 -8.99 19.00
C TYR A 597 -48.69 -8.09 19.56
N ASP A 598 -48.78 -6.81 19.13
CA ASP A 598 -49.77 -5.85 19.62
C ASP A 598 -49.87 -5.80 21.16
N ILE A 599 -48.71 -5.60 21.80
CA ILE A 599 -48.57 -5.57 23.26
C ILE A 599 -48.41 -4.13 23.71
N ASN A 600 -49.08 -3.74 24.80
CA ASN A 600 -48.82 -2.45 25.43
C ASN A 600 -47.51 -2.52 26.22
N PRO A 601 -46.55 -1.60 26.03
CA PRO A 601 -45.24 -1.60 26.69
C PRO A 601 -45.22 -1.86 28.20
N ASP A 602 -46.24 -1.40 28.94
CA ASP A 602 -46.37 -1.61 30.40
C ASP A 602 -46.65 -3.07 30.81
N GLN A 603 -47.00 -3.95 29.87
CA GLN A 603 -47.16 -5.38 30.11
C GLN A 603 -45.84 -6.15 30.11
N LEU A 604 -44.82 -5.65 29.40
CA LEU A 604 -43.52 -6.29 29.32
C LEU A 604 -42.53 -5.47 30.14
N ARG A 605 -42.25 -5.92 31.37
CA ARG A 605 -41.28 -5.24 32.25
C ARG A 605 -39.90 -5.81 31.98
N ILE A 606 -38.87 -4.96 32.02
CA ILE A 606 -37.51 -5.35 31.66
C ILE A 606 -36.65 -5.30 32.92
N GLU A 607 -36.13 -6.45 33.32
CA GLU A 607 -35.27 -6.63 34.48
C GLU A 607 -33.80 -6.56 34.06
N ILE A 608 -33.01 -5.74 34.76
CA ILE A 608 -31.57 -5.58 34.49
C ILE A 608 -30.80 -5.92 35.76
N THR A 609 -29.84 -6.85 35.65
CA THR A 609 -29.03 -7.34 36.76
C THR A 609 -27.91 -6.37 37.18
N GLU A 610 -27.47 -6.48 38.44
CA GLU A 610 -26.47 -5.58 39.06
C GLU A 610 -25.00 -5.86 38.67
N THR A 611 -24.63 -7.12 38.40
CA THR A 611 -23.33 -7.68 38.82
C THR A 611 -22.13 -7.63 37.85
N ALA A 612 -22.07 -6.74 36.85
CA ALA A 612 -20.87 -6.59 35.99
C ALA A 612 -20.14 -5.24 36.19
N TYR A 613 -18.91 -5.30 36.71
CA TYR A 613 -18.06 -4.16 37.11
C TYR A 613 -17.44 -3.44 35.89
N VAL A 614 -17.66 -2.12 35.83
CA VAL A 614 -16.87 -1.03 35.19
C VAL A 614 -16.40 -1.24 33.74
N GLU A 615 -17.09 -0.58 32.80
CA GLU A 615 -16.43 0.12 31.66
C GLU A 615 -17.36 1.04 30.83
N LYS A 616 -18.70 0.85 30.83
CA LYS A 616 -19.63 1.65 29.98
C LYS A 616 -21.01 1.94 30.60
N THR A 617 -21.06 2.76 31.66
CA THR A 617 -22.34 3.15 32.30
C THR A 617 -23.23 4.00 31.37
N ASP A 618 -22.65 4.81 30.49
CA ASP A 618 -23.38 5.73 29.62
C ASP A 618 -24.36 5.03 28.66
N TYR A 619 -23.96 3.88 28.09
CA TYR A 619 -24.81 3.15 27.15
C TYR A 619 -25.99 2.46 27.85
N LEU A 620 -25.78 2.00 29.08
CA LEU A 620 -26.86 1.46 29.92
C LEU A 620 -27.87 2.55 30.27
N ILE A 621 -27.41 3.74 30.68
CA ILE A 621 -28.29 4.89 30.98
C ILE A 621 -29.09 5.28 29.73
N LYS A 622 -28.44 5.35 28.57
CA LYS A 622 -29.12 5.65 27.29
C LYS A 622 -30.19 4.62 26.96
N THR A 623 -29.83 3.33 26.96
CA THR A 623 -30.75 2.23 26.62
C THR A 623 -31.96 2.20 27.56
N THR A 624 -31.74 2.34 28.87
CA THR A 624 -32.83 2.36 29.86
C THR A 624 -33.72 3.60 29.73
N SER A 625 -33.14 4.77 29.45
CA SER A 625 -33.91 5.99 29.17
C SER A 625 -34.82 5.80 27.95
N GLU A 626 -34.26 5.29 26.86
CA GLU A 626 -35.01 5.05 25.61
C GLU A 626 -36.13 4.02 25.82
N LEU A 627 -35.87 2.89 26.52
CA LEU A 627 -36.92 1.92 26.86
C LEU A 627 -38.08 2.56 27.63
N ARG A 628 -37.78 3.43 28.61
CA ARG A 628 -38.80 4.16 29.36
C ARG A 628 -39.56 5.17 28.50
N GLU A 629 -38.89 5.85 27.56
CA GLU A 629 -39.54 6.74 26.60
C GLU A 629 -40.53 5.99 25.68
N TYR A 630 -40.24 4.74 25.34
CA TYR A 630 -41.17 3.84 24.63
C TYR A 630 -42.30 3.30 25.52
N GLY A 631 -42.28 3.57 26.83
CA GLY A 631 -43.32 3.20 27.78
C GLY A 631 -43.08 1.88 28.53
N PHE A 632 -41.94 1.23 28.34
CA PHE A 632 -41.58 0.03 29.11
C PHE A 632 -41.30 0.40 30.57
N GLN A 633 -41.62 -0.52 31.48
CA GLN A 633 -41.19 -0.42 32.88
C GLN A 633 -39.85 -1.12 33.04
N VAL A 634 -38.84 -0.40 33.55
CA VAL A 634 -37.51 -0.96 33.79
C VAL A 634 -37.33 -1.23 35.28
N GLU A 635 -36.95 -2.46 35.61
CA GLU A 635 -36.76 -2.95 36.98
C GLU A 635 -35.28 -3.26 37.20
N MET A 636 -34.73 -2.82 38.34
CA MET A 636 -33.36 -3.19 38.75
C MET A 636 -33.42 -4.47 39.57
N ASP A 637 -32.78 -5.52 39.09
CA ASP A 637 -32.77 -6.84 39.72
C ASP A 637 -31.56 -7.04 40.66
N ASP A 638 -31.66 -8.00 41.58
CA ASP A 638 -30.60 -8.39 42.53
C ASP A 638 -30.03 -7.25 43.41
N PHE A 639 -30.84 -6.22 43.69
CA PHE A 639 -30.36 -5.03 44.39
C PHE A 639 -29.82 -5.34 45.79
N GLY A 640 -28.53 -5.06 45.98
CA GLY A 640 -27.82 -5.23 47.24
C GLY A 640 -26.77 -6.34 47.18
N SER A 641 -26.78 -7.22 46.18
CA SER A 641 -25.82 -8.32 46.05
C SER A 641 -24.39 -7.87 45.70
N GLY A 642 -24.20 -6.64 45.21
CA GLY A 642 -22.91 -6.08 44.79
C GLY A 642 -22.46 -4.82 45.56
N TYR A 643 -21.19 -4.44 45.38
CA TYR A 643 -20.58 -3.26 46.05
C TYR A 643 -20.97 -1.91 45.42
N SER A 644 -21.74 -1.87 44.31
CA SER A 644 -21.96 -0.68 43.46
C SER A 644 -23.43 -0.22 43.36
N SER A 645 -24.36 -0.85 44.10
CA SER A 645 -25.81 -0.67 43.93
C SER A 645 -26.29 0.77 44.12
N LEU A 646 -25.70 1.55 45.04
CA LEU A 646 -26.12 2.93 45.30
C LEU A 646 -25.73 3.91 44.19
N HIS A 647 -24.56 3.71 43.55
CA HIS A 647 -24.16 4.54 42.41
C HIS A 647 -25.04 4.24 41.20
N MET A 648 -25.30 2.95 40.94
CA MET A 648 -26.20 2.49 39.89
C MET A 648 -27.61 3.05 40.07
N LEU A 649 -28.13 3.00 41.31
CA LEU A 649 -29.44 3.54 41.64
C LEU A 649 -29.56 5.05 41.41
N LYS A 650 -28.46 5.79 41.55
CA LYS A 650 -28.42 7.24 41.33
C LYS A 650 -28.43 7.61 39.85
N GLU A 651 -27.73 6.85 39.01
CA GLU A 651 -27.48 7.22 37.62
C GLU A 651 -28.42 6.53 36.62
N VAL A 652 -28.85 5.29 36.89
CA VAL A 652 -29.68 4.52 35.95
C VAL A 652 -31.17 4.79 36.21
N PRO A 653 -31.91 5.29 35.21
CA PRO A 653 -33.33 5.57 35.34
C PRO A 653 -34.12 4.25 35.36
N VAL A 654 -34.51 3.80 36.55
CA VAL A 654 -35.38 2.63 36.77
C VAL A 654 -36.68 3.02 37.45
N ASP A 655 -37.74 2.24 37.23
CA ASP A 655 -39.08 2.49 37.79
C ASP A 655 -39.34 1.68 39.07
N ARG A 656 -38.67 0.53 39.19
CA ARG A 656 -38.84 -0.42 40.29
C ARG A 656 -37.53 -1.08 40.67
N ILE A 657 -37.43 -1.52 41.91
CA ILE A 657 -36.30 -2.27 42.44
C ILE A 657 -36.79 -3.63 42.94
N LYS A 658 -36.08 -4.68 42.56
CA LYS A 658 -36.23 -6.03 43.07
C LYS A 658 -35.14 -6.28 44.11
N MET A 659 -35.53 -6.53 45.34
CA MET A 659 -34.62 -6.70 46.48
C MET A 659 -34.55 -8.18 46.84
N ASP A 660 -33.40 -8.81 46.63
CA ASP A 660 -33.17 -10.20 47.03
C ASP A 660 -32.97 -10.32 48.55
N LEU A 661 -33.87 -11.07 49.22
CA LEU A 661 -33.77 -11.36 50.64
C LEU A 661 -32.60 -12.29 51.00
N HIS A 662 -32.09 -13.11 50.08
CA HIS A 662 -30.98 -14.02 50.37
C HIS A 662 -29.71 -13.27 50.77
N PHE A 663 -29.46 -12.10 50.17
CA PHE A 663 -28.32 -11.24 50.50
C PHE A 663 -28.33 -10.75 51.97
N LEU A 664 -29.52 -10.57 52.56
CA LEU A 664 -29.70 -9.97 53.89
C LEU A 664 -30.14 -10.96 54.97
N THR A 665 -30.42 -12.22 54.59
CA THR A 665 -30.82 -13.32 55.49
C THR A 665 -29.83 -14.49 55.54
N GLY A 666 -28.71 -14.39 54.80
CA GLY A 666 -27.62 -15.38 54.78
C GLY A 666 -26.84 -15.50 56.11
N ALA A 667 -25.74 -16.25 56.10
CA ALA A 667 -24.94 -16.56 57.29
C ALA A 667 -24.40 -15.28 57.97
N GLY A 668 -24.98 -14.88 59.12
CA GLY A 668 -24.56 -13.68 59.84
C GLY A 668 -25.54 -13.17 60.90
N ASP A 669 -25.36 -11.90 61.26
CA ASP A 669 -26.16 -11.19 62.26
C ASP A 669 -27.51 -10.74 61.68
N MET A 670 -28.56 -11.51 62.00
CA MET A 670 -29.93 -11.28 61.53
C MET A 670 -30.50 -9.91 61.92
N GLU A 671 -30.04 -9.31 63.03
CA GLU A 671 -30.53 -8.00 63.47
C GLU A 671 -30.00 -6.90 62.54
N LYS A 672 -28.72 -6.97 62.15
CA LYS A 672 -28.15 -6.06 61.16
C LYS A 672 -28.84 -6.18 59.81
N GLY A 673 -29.11 -7.39 59.34
CA GLY A 673 -29.86 -7.62 58.10
C GLY A 673 -31.22 -6.91 58.12
N ARG A 674 -31.98 -7.04 59.22
CA ARG A 674 -33.27 -6.35 59.39
C ARG A 674 -33.15 -4.82 59.39
N ILE A 675 -32.12 -4.27 60.03
CA ILE A 675 -31.87 -2.81 60.02
C ILE A 675 -31.61 -2.34 58.59
N ILE A 676 -30.73 -3.04 57.85
CA ILE A 676 -30.39 -2.70 56.46
C ILE A 676 -31.63 -2.74 55.58
N ILE A 677 -32.41 -3.83 55.60
CA ILE A 677 -33.67 -3.94 54.83
C ILE A 677 -34.60 -2.76 55.13
N THR A 678 -34.76 -2.42 56.41
CA THR A 678 -35.64 -1.31 56.82
C THR A 678 -35.18 0.03 56.23
N GLN A 679 -33.87 0.29 56.17
CA GLN A 679 -33.35 1.53 55.58
C GLN A 679 -33.42 1.52 54.05
N VAL A 680 -33.19 0.37 53.41
CA VAL A 680 -33.32 0.23 51.95
C VAL A 680 -34.75 0.49 51.52
N ILE A 681 -35.76 -0.11 52.18
CA ILE A 681 -37.17 0.16 51.87
C ILE A 681 -37.49 1.66 51.95
N LYS A 682 -37.04 2.34 53.02
CA LYS A 682 -37.24 3.79 53.18
C LYS A 682 -36.52 4.62 52.13
N LEU A 683 -35.29 4.25 51.76
CA LEU A 683 -34.53 4.94 50.73
C LEU A 683 -35.28 4.89 49.39
N VAL A 684 -35.77 3.72 49.01
CA VAL A 684 -36.49 3.50 47.75
C VAL A 684 -37.80 4.29 47.72
N GLU A 685 -38.53 4.30 48.84
CA GLU A 685 -39.72 5.14 49.01
C GLU A 685 -39.40 6.63 48.86
N LEU A 686 -38.32 7.12 49.50
CA LEU A 686 -37.89 8.52 49.41
C LEU A 686 -37.46 8.94 48.00
N LEU A 687 -36.95 8.00 47.21
CA LEU A 687 -36.62 8.22 45.81
C LEU A 687 -37.83 8.14 44.87
N GLY A 688 -39.03 7.85 45.41
CA GLY A 688 -40.27 7.75 44.63
C GLY A 688 -40.37 6.50 43.76
N MET A 689 -39.56 5.47 44.04
CA MET A 689 -39.54 4.20 43.30
C MET A 689 -40.40 3.14 43.99
N LYS A 690 -40.86 2.14 43.23
CA LYS A 690 -41.53 0.96 43.77
C LYS A 690 -40.50 -0.12 44.14
N MET A 691 -40.87 -0.98 45.09
CA MET A 691 -40.04 -2.12 45.51
C MET A 691 -40.85 -3.41 45.49
N ILE A 692 -40.24 -4.47 44.97
CA ILE A 692 -40.64 -5.85 45.19
C ILE A 692 -39.55 -6.58 45.98
N ALA A 693 -39.94 -7.35 46.98
CA ALA A 693 -39.02 -8.22 47.70
C ALA A 693 -39.07 -9.65 47.14
N GLU A 694 -37.90 -10.20 46.84
CA GLU A 694 -37.73 -11.53 46.26
C GLU A 694 -37.18 -12.52 47.28
N GLY A 695 -37.39 -13.82 47.03
CA GLY A 695 -36.93 -14.86 47.95
C GLY A 695 -37.71 -14.91 49.26
N VAL A 696 -38.97 -14.48 49.29
CA VAL A 696 -39.83 -14.62 50.47
C VAL A 696 -40.26 -16.09 50.64
N GLU A 697 -39.74 -16.76 51.67
CA GLU A 697 -39.99 -18.19 51.92
C GLU A 697 -40.92 -18.46 53.11
N THR A 698 -41.06 -17.48 54.01
CA THR A 698 -41.84 -17.63 55.24
C THR A 698 -42.81 -16.48 55.46
N LYS A 699 -43.91 -16.78 56.15
CA LYS A 699 -44.86 -15.76 56.60
C LYS A 699 -44.22 -14.66 57.44
N ALA A 700 -43.27 -15.03 58.30
CA ALA A 700 -42.57 -14.07 59.16
C ALA A 700 -41.75 -13.05 58.36
N GLN A 701 -41.13 -13.45 57.24
CA GLN A 701 -40.46 -12.53 56.33
C GLN A 701 -41.47 -11.60 55.64
N ALA A 702 -42.60 -12.13 55.18
CA ALA A 702 -43.66 -11.32 54.55
C ALA A 702 -44.24 -10.28 55.52
N ASP A 703 -44.59 -10.68 56.74
CA ASP A 703 -45.12 -9.77 57.77
C ASP A 703 -44.09 -8.68 58.12
N PHE A 704 -42.81 -9.04 58.24
CA PHE A 704 -41.72 -8.09 58.48
C PHE A 704 -41.59 -7.03 57.37
N LEU A 705 -41.63 -7.44 56.11
CA LEU A 705 -41.54 -6.55 54.95
C LEU A 705 -42.75 -5.61 54.86
N LYS A 706 -43.96 -6.16 55.09
CA LYS A 706 -45.22 -5.40 55.09
C LYS A 706 -45.21 -4.28 56.11
N GLU A 707 -44.80 -4.56 57.36
CA GLU A 707 -44.72 -3.56 58.43
C GLU A 707 -43.82 -2.37 58.08
N ARG A 708 -42.89 -2.55 57.13
CA ARG A 708 -41.91 -1.55 56.71
C ARG A 708 -42.27 -0.86 55.41
N GLY A 709 -43.42 -1.20 54.81
CA GLY A 709 -43.95 -0.55 53.61
C GLY A 709 -43.73 -1.31 52.30
N CYS A 710 -43.04 -2.47 52.33
CA CYS A 710 -42.91 -3.30 51.13
C CYS A 710 -44.13 -4.21 51.00
N ARG A 711 -44.95 -3.98 49.96
CA ARG A 711 -46.23 -4.68 49.74
C ARG A 711 -46.15 -5.76 48.68
N GLU A 712 -45.37 -5.55 47.63
CA GLU A 712 -45.21 -6.48 46.53
C GLU A 712 -44.09 -7.47 46.86
N MET A 713 -44.38 -8.76 46.73
CA MET A 713 -43.49 -9.82 47.15
C MET A 713 -43.52 -10.99 46.18
N GLN A 714 -42.38 -11.65 46.03
CA GLN A 714 -42.19 -12.86 45.25
C GLN A 714 -41.38 -13.87 46.06
N GLY A 715 -41.75 -15.14 45.98
CA GLY A 715 -41.02 -16.22 46.64
C GLY A 715 -41.87 -17.45 46.94
N TYR A 716 -41.20 -18.50 47.41
CA TYR A 716 -41.80 -19.82 47.61
C TYR A 716 -42.85 -19.88 48.71
N TYR A 717 -42.92 -18.85 49.58
CA TYR A 717 -44.03 -18.70 50.52
C TYR A 717 -45.38 -18.58 49.79
N PHE A 718 -45.38 -17.90 48.64
CA PHE A 718 -46.56 -17.69 47.81
C PHE A 718 -46.65 -18.77 46.76
N TYR A 719 -45.70 -18.75 45.83
CA TYR A 719 -45.73 -19.57 44.63
C TYR A 719 -44.30 -19.93 44.21
N LYS A 720 -44.13 -21.19 43.81
CA LYS A 720 -42.94 -21.60 43.06
C LYS A 720 -43.11 -21.20 41.59
N PRO A 721 -42.01 -21.00 40.84
CA PRO A 721 -42.06 -20.92 39.39
C PRO A 721 -42.83 -22.12 38.84
N MET A 722 -43.73 -21.89 37.89
CA MET A 722 -44.61 -22.93 37.35
C MET A 722 -44.79 -22.80 35.82
N PRO A 723 -45.12 -23.89 35.11
CA PRO A 723 -45.43 -23.83 33.69
C PRO A 723 -46.63 -22.91 33.39
N VAL A 724 -46.67 -22.35 32.17
CA VAL A 724 -47.70 -21.39 31.73
C VAL A 724 -49.14 -21.82 32.04
N GLY A 725 -49.50 -23.08 31.79
CA GLY A 725 -50.86 -23.58 32.01
C GLY A 725 -51.23 -23.76 33.49
N GLU A 726 -50.26 -23.85 34.41
CA GLU A 726 -50.52 -23.80 35.85
C GLU A 726 -50.65 -22.35 36.32
N PHE A 727 -49.78 -21.47 35.81
CA PHE A 727 -49.82 -20.05 36.09
C PHE A 727 -51.17 -19.42 35.73
N GLU A 728 -51.72 -19.74 34.56
CA GLU A 728 -53.03 -19.25 34.13
C GLU A 728 -54.17 -19.61 35.10
N LYS A 729 -54.11 -20.80 35.71
CA LYS A 729 -55.14 -21.24 36.68
C LYS A 729 -55.04 -20.49 38.00
N VAL A 730 -53.83 -20.21 38.45
CA VAL A 730 -53.55 -19.48 39.68
C VAL A 730 -53.86 -18.00 39.52
N TRP A 731 -53.65 -17.43 38.34
CA TRP A 731 -54.01 -16.04 38.05
C TRP A 731 -55.52 -15.80 38.08
N ASP A 732 -56.30 -16.78 37.60
CA ASP A 732 -57.74 -16.66 37.45
C ASP A 732 -58.53 -17.09 38.72
N SER A 733 -57.84 -17.57 39.77
CA SER A 733 -58.42 -17.98 41.06
C SER A 733 -58.50 -16.82 42.05
#